data_AF-A0AAW2SZH4-F1
#
_entry.id   AF-A0AAW2SZH4-F1
#
_cell.length_a   1.000
_cell.length_b   1.000
_cell.length_c   1.000
_cell.angle_alpha   90.00
_cell.angle_beta   90.00
_cell.angle_gamma   90.00
#
_symmetry.space_group_name_H-M   'P 1'
#
loop_
_entity.id
_entity.type
_entity.pdbx_description
1 polymer ?
#
loop_
_entity_poly.entity_id
_entity_poly.type
_entity_poly.pdbx_seq_one_letter_code
_entity_poly.pdbx_strand_id
1 'polypeptide(L)'
;MFEDAPLFSYSPSPAKNCILTVGLGHDDWSCRGPMSSDRYHSFTKLLKRLIRETRSCRYLRLLDKHCSIRSSYQDASRSTGAYFEGNDSGANLSMRGQDGDQIDRELFQFSKSKKISPLVKANFYVTESEHEKQEVLYYRKSTWKKLMREAECMKDERYHLLNHASAREILGKRQFGFSRARLRPKQIGFRMLTNLRAPSRMPLNPPPSRNHSIQQLQTKALYDHRATYQSFQSVNSVLHDLHVVLKGLWTKEPEKLGSSVFDYNDVYRKLVPYLFLLKNGPTDMPSVFIVVSDVSKAFDSVNQDKLLSVMKDVIFDDEYTVEKFTQVIHTKKSLKVHQHLTLAHKDIVTASRKITSRLPSQSLDSVLVKKVFSKKIRKEEINLILKEHITRNVVQFDNKFYLQLVGIPQGSVLSSLLCSFYYGHMERNVVFPFLEKANGDFLGKYDTFGASASRPNHTNEIVVCGAKYLLLRFIDDFLFISTSKKQASMFFSRLERGIRDYNCWMNDEKFGLNFDIDGQGCRSNRLHVGKDGTSFLRWSGVLVNCSTLEIQADYTRYLNTHLSSTLTVSCRGKVGRQLKAKLRRYLQPKCHPLFYDSNINSPGVVRLNIYQAFLLCAMKFICYISKLSILPRFSPKFCINAIDGSLRYMNRLIKRKVYSFDVDNAFRPKYDVKKKDVIWLGLHAYSRVLQKKQSRHKKLLCLFRSRLKPYGRFENMSPELKYAVDDARSSVLWSIKY
;
A
#
# COMPACT_ATOMS: atom_id res chain seq x y z
N MET A 1 -61.17 3.12 2.99
CA MET A 1 -61.37 2.18 4.11
C MET A 1 -59.98 1.66 4.46
N PHE A 2 -59.27 2.29 5.40
CA PHE A 2 -59.32 2.04 6.87
C PHE A 2 -59.18 0.53 7.14
N GLU A 3 -58.23 -0.04 7.91
CA GLU A 3 -57.40 0.45 9.02
C GLU A 3 -56.32 -0.61 9.39
N ASP A 4 -55.22 -0.14 10.01
CA ASP A 4 -54.43 -0.64 11.18
C ASP A 4 -54.08 -2.14 11.38
N ALA A 5 -52.94 -2.61 11.92
CA ALA A 5 -51.64 -2.14 12.45
C ALA A 5 -50.85 -3.44 12.88
N PRO A 6 -49.63 -3.46 13.50
CA PRO A 6 -48.59 -2.45 13.69
C PRO A 6 -47.18 -2.86 13.19
N LEU A 7 -46.33 -1.84 12.97
CA LEU A 7 -44.88 -1.93 12.82
C LEU A 7 -44.18 -2.22 14.16
N PHE A 8 -43.38 -3.28 14.23
CA PHE A 8 -42.29 -3.41 15.20
C PHE A 8 -40.95 -3.12 14.52
N SER A 9 -40.39 -1.96 14.86
CA SER A 9 -39.06 -1.51 14.49
C SER A 9 -38.00 -2.19 15.36
N TYR A 10 -37.35 -3.24 14.83
CA TYR A 10 -36.09 -3.73 15.41
C TYR A 10 -34.91 -2.96 14.81
N SER A 11 -34.42 -2.02 15.60
CA SER A 11 -33.17 -1.30 15.39
C SER A 11 -31.98 -2.20 15.74
N PRO A 12 -31.04 -2.48 14.81
CA PRO A 12 -29.81 -3.16 15.18
C PRO A 12 -28.84 -2.16 15.82
N SER A 13 -28.79 -2.17 17.15
CA SER A 13 -27.79 -1.48 17.96
C SER A 13 -26.37 -1.88 17.53
N PRO A 14 -25.45 -0.93 17.27
CA PRO A 14 -24.06 -1.24 17.00
C PRO A 14 -23.38 -1.69 18.29
N ALA A 15 -22.97 -2.97 18.34
CA ALA A 15 -22.14 -3.51 19.39
C ALA A 15 -20.76 -2.82 19.43
N LYS A 16 -20.68 -1.64 20.06
CA LYS A 16 -19.45 -0.88 20.32
C LYS A 16 -18.76 -1.23 21.63
N ASN A 17 -19.34 -2.10 22.47
CA ASN A 17 -18.79 -2.39 23.79
C ASN A 17 -18.03 -3.72 23.82
N CYS A 18 -16.75 -3.70 23.41
CA CYS A 18 -15.68 -4.61 23.88
C CYS A 18 -14.31 -4.30 23.23
N ILE A 19 -13.99 -3.03 22.95
CA ILE A 19 -12.69 -2.62 22.40
C ILE A 19 -11.88 -1.98 23.52
N LEU A 20 -10.82 -2.65 23.98
CA LEU A 20 -9.82 -2.06 24.85
C LEU A 20 -8.85 -1.22 24.00
N THR A 21 -9.20 0.04 23.77
CA THR A 21 -8.22 1.09 23.49
C THR A 21 -7.60 1.48 24.82
N VAL A 22 -6.33 1.16 25.04
CA VAL A 22 -5.61 1.59 26.25
C VAL A 22 -5.33 3.09 26.15
N GLY A 23 -6.34 3.89 26.51
CA GLY A 23 -6.20 5.27 26.95
C GLY A 23 -6.19 5.27 28.48
N LEU A 24 -5.19 5.89 29.10
CA LEU A 24 -5.17 6.12 30.54
C LEU A 24 -6.22 7.19 30.86
N GLY A 25 -7.38 6.75 31.35
CA GLY A 25 -8.47 7.57 31.87
C GLY A 25 -9.26 6.74 32.87
N HIS A 26 -9.49 7.32 34.04
CA HIS A 26 -10.14 6.71 35.21
C HIS A 26 -11.66 6.54 35.02
N ASP A 27 -12.19 5.46 35.62
CA ASP A 27 -13.57 5.16 36.06
C ASP A 27 -14.67 5.13 34.96
N ASP A 28 -15.63 4.20 34.83
CA ASP A 28 -16.24 3.14 35.64
C ASP A 28 -16.82 2.05 34.69
N TRP A 29 -16.81 0.76 35.05
CA TRP A 29 -17.69 -0.23 34.38
C TRP A 29 -17.97 -1.46 35.25
N SER A 30 -19.22 -1.59 35.69
CA SER A 30 -19.80 -2.85 36.19
C SER A 30 -20.62 -3.50 35.09
N CYS A 31 -20.27 -4.72 34.66
CA CYS A 31 -21.21 -5.68 34.08
C CYS A 31 -20.74 -7.11 34.33
N ARG A 32 -21.61 -7.88 35.00
CA ARG A 32 -21.41 -9.23 35.52
C ARG A 32 -21.55 -10.29 34.43
N GLY A 33 -20.72 -11.33 34.49
CA GLY A 33 -20.81 -12.56 33.69
C GLY A 33 -19.58 -13.44 33.96
N PRO A 34 -19.73 -14.76 34.20
CA PRO A 34 -18.79 -15.53 35.01
C PRO A 34 -17.54 -15.93 34.20
N MET A 35 -16.43 -15.26 34.49
CA MET A 35 -15.11 -15.89 34.42
C MET A 35 -14.51 -15.81 35.81
N SER A 36 -13.79 -16.85 36.24
CA SER A 36 -13.04 -16.90 37.50
C SER A 36 -12.35 -15.56 37.76
N SER A 37 -12.89 -14.79 38.71
CA SER A 37 -12.40 -13.48 39.16
C SER A 37 -10.87 -13.47 39.31
N ASP A 38 -10.31 -14.63 39.70
CA ASP A 38 -8.91 -14.90 39.99
C ASP A 38 -7.93 -14.60 38.85
N ARG A 39 -8.29 -14.84 37.58
CA ARG A 39 -7.33 -14.62 36.47
C ARG A 39 -7.25 -13.15 36.05
N TYR A 40 -8.36 -12.42 36.11
CA TYR A 40 -8.38 -10.98 35.89
C TYR A 40 -7.78 -10.23 37.08
N HIS A 41 -8.08 -10.66 38.31
CA HIS A 41 -7.42 -10.19 39.52
C HIS A 41 -5.92 -10.47 39.48
N SER A 42 -5.49 -11.66 39.05
CA SER A 42 -4.07 -11.99 38.93
C SER A 42 -3.36 -11.10 37.91
N PHE A 43 -3.95 -10.87 36.72
CA PHE A 43 -3.38 -9.96 35.72
C PHE A 43 -3.32 -8.52 36.20
N THR A 44 -4.37 -7.99 36.81
CA THR A 44 -4.40 -6.63 37.35
C THR A 44 -3.47 -6.47 38.55
N LYS A 45 -3.34 -7.48 39.41
CA LYS A 45 -2.40 -7.50 40.55
C LYS A 45 -0.95 -7.56 40.05
N LEU A 46 -0.67 -8.34 39.00
CA LEU A 46 0.65 -8.40 38.36
C LEU A 46 1.00 -7.08 37.65
N LEU A 47 0.03 -6.46 36.98
CA LEU A 47 0.20 -5.15 36.32
C LEU A 47 0.38 -4.02 37.34
N LYS A 48 -0.44 -4.00 38.41
CA LYS A 48 -0.29 -3.06 39.53
C LYS A 48 1.05 -3.26 40.23
N ARG A 49 1.51 -4.50 40.41
CA ARG A 49 2.83 -4.82 40.97
C ARG A 49 3.96 -4.34 40.04
N LEU A 50 3.86 -4.55 38.73
CA LEU A 50 4.81 -4.01 37.75
C LEU A 50 4.84 -2.47 37.74
N ILE A 51 3.69 -1.81 37.86
CA ILE A 51 3.59 -0.34 37.96
C ILE A 51 4.19 0.14 39.30
N ARG A 52 3.96 -0.59 40.39
CA ARG A 52 4.50 -0.26 41.71
C ARG A 52 6.02 -0.47 41.76
N GLU A 53 6.52 -1.57 41.18
CA GLU A 53 7.95 -1.89 41.07
C GLU A 53 8.70 -0.92 40.14
N THR A 54 8.06 -0.43 39.07
CA THR A 54 8.62 0.65 38.23
C THR A 54 8.60 2.01 38.92
N ARG A 55 7.59 2.30 39.76
CA ARG A 55 7.53 3.52 40.59
C ARG A 55 8.47 3.47 41.81
N SER A 56 8.79 2.29 42.33
CA SER A 56 9.73 2.08 43.44
C SER A 56 11.17 1.87 42.99
N CYS A 57 11.44 1.94 41.68
CA CYS A 57 12.79 1.88 41.16
C CYS A 57 13.56 3.10 41.67
N ARG A 58 14.51 2.87 42.61
CA ARG A 58 15.26 3.92 43.32
C ARG A 58 16.05 4.86 42.40
N TYR A 59 16.20 4.51 41.12
CA TYR A 59 16.92 5.30 40.10
C TYR A 59 16.09 6.43 39.45
N LEU A 60 14.76 6.42 39.53
CA LEU A 60 13.93 7.57 39.10
C LEU A 60 14.12 8.77 40.04
N ARG A 61 14.38 8.53 41.33
CA ARG A 61 14.70 9.60 42.31
C ARG A 61 16.12 10.16 42.13
N LEU A 62 17.04 9.40 41.56
CA LEU A 62 18.40 9.88 41.21
C LEU A 62 18.35 10.85 40.02
N LEU A 63 17.45 10.63 39.05
CA LEU A 63 17.23 11.57 37.94
C LEU A 63 16.69 12.93 38.42
N ASP A 64 15.77 12.97 39.38
CA ASP A 64 15.32 14.24 39.97
C ASP A 64 16.43 14.93 40.80
N LYS A 65 17.27 14.16 41.48
CA LYS A 65 18.38 14.69 42.30
C LYS A 65 19.56 15.23 41.46
N HIS A 66 19.78 14.71 40.25
CA HIS A 66 20.90 15.12 39.37
C HIS A 66 20.48 15.90 38.12
N CYS A 67 19.18 16.04 37.85
CA CYS A 67 18.63 16.92 36.81
C CYS A 67 17.73 18.02 37.39
N SER A 68 18.11 18.59 38.53
CA SER A 68 17.48 19.80 39.04
C SER A 68 17.75 20.97 38.08
N ILE A 69 16.66 21.56 37.58
CA ILE A 69 16.68 22.80 36.78
C ILE A 69 17.23 23.91 37.67
N ARG A 70 18.45 24.40 37.40
CA ARG A 70 18.87 25.71 37.90
C ARG A 70 18.06 26.79 37.17
N SER A 71 17.06 27.30 37.88
CA SER A 71 16.50 28.64 37.64
C SER A 71 17.62 29.66 37.88
N SER A 72 17.89 30.52 36.91
CA SER A 72 18.70 31.73 37.13
C SER A 72 17.87 32.95 36.74
N TYR A 73 17.15 33.48 37.73
CA TYR A 73 16.82 34.90 37.81
C TYR A 73 17.88 35.56 38.70
N GLN A 74 18.48 36.62 38.13
CA GLN A 74 19.03 37.84 38.73
C GLN A 74 20.02 37.84 39.91
N ASP A 75 21.06 38.66 39.66
CA ASP A 75 21.78 39.60 40.54
C ASP A 75 22.62 39.07 41.71
N ALA A 76 23.93 39.30 41.68
CA ALA A 76 24.55 40.43 42.38
C ALA A 76 26.10 40.37 42.40
N SER A 77 26.63 41.58 42.54
CA SER A 77 27.97 42.10 42.80
C SER A 77 28.87 41.42 43.87
N ARG A 78 30.16 41.83 43.83
CA ARG A 78 31.30 41.70 44.78
C ARG A 78 32.23 40.48 44.52
N SER A 79 33.49 40.67 44.09
CA SER A 79 34.69 41.11 44.86
C SER A 79 34.91 40.20 46.09
N THR A 80 36.03 39.52 46.38
CA THR A 80 37.48 39.63 46.09
C THR A 80 38.08 38.24 46.44
N GLY A 81 39.06 37.66 45.73
CA GLY A 81 40.48 37.70 46.12
C GLY A 81 41.05 36.30 46.50
N ALA A 82 42.33 36.09 46.19
CA ALA A 82 43.28 35.05 46.65
C ALA A 82 43.61 33.83 45.75
N TYR A 83 44.78 33.96 45.11
CA TYR A 83 45.80 33.02 44.62
C TYR A 83 45.87 31.59 45.22
N PHE A 84 46.13 30.56 44.41
CA PHE A 84 47.47 30.00 44.12
C PHE A 84 47.38 28.72 43.23
N GLU A 85 48.43 28.50 42.44
CA GLU A 85 48.66 27.43 41.47
C GLU A 85 48.91 26.04 42.09
N GLY A 86 48.80 24.97 41.28
CA GLY A 86 49.60 23.75 41.50
C GLY A 86 48.93 22.40 41.25
N ASN A 87 49.06 21.92 40.00
CA ASN A 87 49.13 20.55 39.46
C ASN A 87 48.74 19.28 40.25
N ASP A 88 48.10 18.40 39.46
CA ASP A 88 48.19 16.93 39.38
C ASP A 88 48.06 16.08 40.64
N SER A 89 46.93 15.38 40.74
CA SER A 89 46.83 13.91 40.55
C SER A 89 45.55 13.40 41.23
N GLY A 90 44.69 12.73 40.47
CA GLY A 90 43.40 12.28 41.00
C GLY A 90 42.46 11.70 39.97
N ALA A 91 42.96 10.80 39.13
CA ALA A 91 42.11 9.86 38.43
C ALA A 91 41.36 9.02 39.48
N ASN A 92 40.09 9.31 39.70
CA ASN A 92 39.04 8.38 40.12
C ASN A 92 37.76 9.15 40.45
N LEU A 93 36.86 9.33 39.48
CA LEU A 93 35.40 9.31 39.65
C LEU A 93 34.71 9.66 38.32
N SER A 94 34.40 8.67 37.48
CA SER A 94 33.22 8.67 36.58
C SER A 94 33.18 7.41 35.70
N MET A 95 33.23 6.23 36.31
CA MET A 95 32.97 4.95 35.62
C MET A 95 31.70 4.23 36.12
N ARG A 96 30.94 4.81 37.06
CA ARG A 96 29.78 4.14 37.69
C ARG A 96 28.42 4.45 37.08
N GLY A 97 28.34 5.32 36.07
CA GLY A 97 27.07 5.81 35.51
C GLY A 97 26.57 5.12 34.24
N GLN A 98 27.42 4.38 33.52
CA GLN A 98 27.05 3.75 32.24
C GLN A 98 26.57 2.29 32.40
N ASP A 99 27.07 1.56 33.39
CA ASP A 99 26.70 0.14 33.59
C ASP A 99 25.30 -0.03 34.19
N GLY A 100 24.89 0.81 35.14
CA GLY A 100 23.54 0.74 35.73
C GLY A 100 22.42 1.00 34.71
N ASP A 101 22.65 1.94 33.79
CA ASP A 101 21.71 2.34 32.74
C ASP A 101 21.54 1.26 31.65
N GLN A 102 22.58 0.43 31.46
CA GLN A 102 22.58 -0.72 30.56
C GLN A 102 21.88 -1.93 31.22
N ILE A 103 22.18 -2.21 32.49
CA ILE A 103 21.55 -3.28 33.27
C ILE A 103 20.04 -3.05 33.40
N ASP A 104 19.59 -1.83 33.64
CA ASP A 104 18.16 -1.49 33.71
C ASP A 104 17.42 -1.70 32.37
N ARG A 105 18.09 -1.38 31.24
CA ARG A 105 17.55 -1.67 29.90
C ARG A 105 17.46 -3.16 29.63
N GLU A 106 18.45 -3.92 30.06
CA GLU A 106 18.48 -5.37 29.93
C GLU A 106 17.41 -6.03 30.81
N LEU A 107 17.24 -5.60 32.06
CA LEU A 107 16.18 -6.07 32.96
C LEU A 107 14.78 -5.75 32.41
N PHE A 108 14.58 -4.54 31.86
CA PHE A 108 13.31 -4.15 31.26
C PHE A 108 13.01 -4.95 29.99
N GLN A 109 14.02 -5.18 29.15
CA GLN A 109 13.90 -6.00 27.94
C GLN A 109 13.66 -7.48 28.28
N PHE A 110 14.27 -7.98 29.36
CA PHE A 110 14.03 -9.32 29.91
C PHE A 110 12.59 -9.45 30.43
N SER A 111 12.10 -8.51 31.25
CA SER A 111 10.72 -8.50 31.74
C SER A 111 9.69 -8.45 30.60
N LYS A 112 9.93 -7.62 29.57
CA LYS A 112 9.06 -7.52 28.39
C LYS A 112 9.00 -8.83 27.59
N SER A 113 10.15 -9.47 27.37
CA SER A 113 10.25 -10.69 26.56
C SER A 113 9.76 -11.94 27.28
N LYS A 114 10.04 -12.08 28.60
CA LYS A 114 9.74 -13.28 29.37
C LYS A 114 8.40 -13.23 30.13
N LYS A 115 7.89 -12.05 30.50
CA LYS A 115 6.61 -11.92 31.23
C LYS A 115 5.50 -11.32 30.37
N ILE A 116 5.71 -10.15 29.78
CA ILE A 116 4.63 -9.39 29.10
C ILE A 116 4.20 -10.06 27.79
N SER A 117 5.14 -10.40 26.90
CA SER A 117 4.79 -10.99 25.60
C SER A 117 4.05 -12.33 25.73
N PRO A 118 4.47 -13.28 26.59
CA PRO A 118 3.72 -14.50 26.83
C PRO A 118 2.32 -14.26 27.38
N LEU A 119 2.15 -13.31 28.31
CA LEU A 119 0.83 -12.96 28.87
C LEU A 119 -0.12 -12.40 27.80
N VAL A 120 0.36 -11.49 26.96
CA VAL A 120 -0.43 -10.97 25.83
C VAL A 120 -0.78 -12.09 24.87
N LYS A 121 0.21 -12.91 24.47
CA LYS A 121 -0.01 -14.07 23.59
C LYS A 121 -0.93 -15.12 24.20
N ALA A 122 -0.99 -15.26 25.52
CA ALA A 122 -1.85 -16.22 26.20
C ALA A 122 -3.31 -15.79 26.16
N ASN A 123 -3.59 -14.50 26.35
CA ASN A 123 -4.94 -13.97 26.56
C ASN A 123 -5.56 -13.32 25.32
N PHE A 124 -4.73 -12.74 24.44
CA PHE A 124 -5.18 -11.97 23.28
C PHE A 124 -4.69 -12.57 21.97
N TYR A 125 -5.54 -12.45 20.95
CA TYR A 125 -5.17 -12.53 19.55
C TYR A 125 -4.86 -11.12 19.06
N VAL A 126 -3.63 -10.92 18.59
CA VAL A 126 -3.10 -9.61 18.20
C VAL A 126 -3.01 -9.56 16.68
N THR A 127 -3.75 -8.64 16.06
CA THR A 127 -3.81 -8.51 14.59
C THR A 127 -4.05 -7.07 14.18
N GLU A 128 -3.66 -6.73 12.97
CA GLU A 128 -4.09 -5.51 12.28
C GLU A 128 -5.47 -5.70 11.62
N SER A 129 -6.17 -4.62 11.31
CA SER A 129 -7.36 -4.63 10.45
C SER A 129 -7.07 -4.01 9.08
N GLU A 130 -7.97 -4.20 8.12
CA GLU A 130 -7.85 -3.59 6.77
C GLU A 130 -8.00 -2.06 6.80
N HIS A 131 -8.86 -1.54 7.69
CA HIS A 131 -9.24 -0.13 7.70
C HIS A 131 -8.42 0.74 8.67
N GLU A 132 -7.94 0.17 9.79
CA GLU A 132 -7.20 0.91 10.84
C GLU A 132 -5.69 1.08 10.56
N LYS A 133 -5.28 0.84 9.31
CA LYS A 133 -3.90 1.02 8.80
C LYS A 133 -2.84 0.28 9.63
N GLN A 134 -2.01 1.00 10.42
CA GLN A 134 -0.96 0.41 11.25
C GLN A 134 -1.36 0.27 12.73
N GLU A 135 -2.62 0.55 13.10
CA GLU A 135 -3.09 0.25 14.46
C GLU A 135 -3.14 -1.26 14.69
N VAL A 136 -2.74 -1.66 15.89
CA VAL A 136 -2.71 -3.05 16.32
C VAL A 136 -3.90 -3.28 17.25
N LEU A 137 -4.75 -4.23 16.87
CA LEU A 137 -5.95 -4.59 17.62
C LEU A 137 -5.70 -5.83 18.48
N TYR A 138 -6.33 -5.85 19.65
CA TYR A 138 -6.22 -6.93 20.64
C TYR A 138 -7.59 -7.53 20.90
N TYR A 139 -7.83 -8.71 20.34
CA TYR A 139 -9.07 -9.46 20.56
C TYR A 139 -8.86 -10.47 21.68
N ARG A 140 -9.81 -10.63 22.61
CA ARG A 140 -9.76 -11.77 23.56
C ARG A 140 -9.79 -13.07 22.77
N LYS A 141 -9.00 -14.07 23.16
CA LYS A 141 -8.95 -15.34 22.43
C LYS A 141 -10.29 -16.06 22.32
N SER A 142 -11.13 -15.99 23.35
CA SER A 142 -12.48 -16.56 23.32
C SER A 142 -13.36 -15.89 22.26
N THR A 143 -13.35 -14.56 22.21
CA THR A 143 -14.05 -13.77 21.20
C THR A 143 -13.52 -14.08 19.80
N TRP A 144 -12.19 -14.09 19.61
CA TRP A 144 -11.59 -14.41 18.32
C TRP A 144 -11.99 -15.81 17.83
N LYS A 145 -12.02 -16.81 18.72
CA LYS A 145 -12.49 -18.16 18.37
C LYS A 145 -13.97 -18.19 17.95
N LYS A 146 -14.84 -17.38 18.56
CA LYS A 146 -16.25 -17.28 18.14
C LYS A 146 -16.34 -16.69 16.72
N LEU A 147 -15.68 -15.55 16.51
CA LEU A 147 -15.59 -14.89 15.20
C LEU A 147 -15.05 -15.81 14.11
N MET A 148 -14.04 -16.63 14.41
CA MET A 148 -13.45 -17.58 13.47
C MET A 148 -14.41 -18.71 13.08
N ARG A 149 -15.32 -19.13 13.98
CA ARG A 149 -16.35 -20.14 13.68
C ARG A 149 -17.50 -19.58 12.84
N GLU A 150 -17.79 -18.30 13.03
CA GLU A 150 -18.81 -17.55 12.29
C GLU A 150 -18.29 -17.04 10.94
N ALA A 151 -16.97 -16.95 10.75
CA ALA A 151 -16.36 -16.48 9.51
C ALA A 151 -16.78 -17.33 8.31
N GLU A 152 -17.57 -16.72 7.43
CA GLU A 152 -18.12 -17.33 6.21
C GLU A 152 -17.05 -17.76 5.20
N CYS A 153 -15.84 -17.17 5.25
CA CYS A 153 -14.83 -17.36 4.21
C CYS A 153 -14.37 -18.81 3.99
N MET A 154 -14.58 -19.69 4.97
CA MET A 154 -14.28 -21.13 4.88
C MET A 154 -15.52 -22.03 4.75
N LYS A 155 -16.73 -21.47 4.90
CA LYS A 155 -18.01 -22.14 4.63
C LYS A 155 -18.49 -21.91 3.19
N ASP A 156 -17.79 -21.05 2.48
CA ASP A 156 -18.02 -20.71 1.09
C ASP A 156 -17.59 -21.89 0.18
N GLU A 157 -18.41 -22.24 -0.81
CA GLU A 157 -18.21 -23.36 -1.75
C GLU A 157 -16.87 -23.32 -2.50
N ARG A 158 -16.16 -22.18 -2.40
CA ARG A 158 -14.80 -21.97 -2.89
C ARG A 158 -13.74 -22.88 -2.24
N TYR A 159 -13.99 -23.41 -1.05
CA TYR A 159 -13.03 -24.26 -0.33
C TYR A 159 -13.65 -25.58 0.10
N HIS A 160 -13.00 -26.68 -0.27
CA HIS A 160 -13.40 -28.02 0.14
C HIS A 160 -12.50 -28.53 1.27
N LEU A 161 -13.11 -29.01 2.36
CA LEU A 161 -12.37 -29.58 3.49
C LEU A 161 -11.74 -30.92 3.09
N LEU A 162 -10.43 -31.06 3.30
CA LEU A 162 -9.70 -32.30 3.05
C LEU A 162 -9.44 -33.05 4.36
N ASN A 163 -9.54 -34.38 4.30
CA ASN A 163 -8.96 -35.23 5.33
C ASN A 163 -7.42 -35.29 5.17
N HIS A 164 -6.73 -35.78 6.21
CA HIS A 164 -5.26 -35.83 6.20
C HIS A 164 -4.67 -36.76 5.12
N ALA A 165 -5.38 -37.84 4.75
CA ALA A 165 -4.92 -38.79 3.73
C ALA A 165 -4.94 -38.15 2.33
N SER A 166 -6.06 -37.53 1.95
CA SER A 166 -6.22 -36.81 0.68
C SER A 166 -5.25 -35.63 0.58
N ALA A 167 -5.06 -34.87 1.67
CA ALA A 167 -4.06 -33.80 1.69
C ALA A 167 -2.65 -34.35 1.44
N ARG A 168 -2.30 -35.49 2.07
CA ARG A 168 -1.00 -36.15 1.87
C ARG A 168 -0.83 -36.68 0.45
N GLU A 169 -1.87 -37.24 -0.14
CA GLU A 169 -1.83 -37.75 -1.51
C GLU A 169 -1.55 -36.62 -2.52
N ILE A 170 -2.23 -35.47 -2.38
CA ILE A 170 -1.98 -34.29 -3.22
C ILE A 170 -0.55 -33.77 -3.01
N LEU A 171 -0.12 -33.66 -1.75
CA LEU A 171 1.19 -33.11 -1.38
C LEU A 171 2.36 -34.04 -1.78
N GLY A 172 2.16 -35.35 -1.75
CA GLY A 172 3.20 -36.34 -2.07
C GLY A 172 3.56 -36.37 -3.55
N LYS A 173 2.68 -35.91 -4.44
CA LYS A 173 2.87 -35.93 -5.90
C LYS A 173 3.58 -34.69 -6.47
N ARG A 174 3.92 -33.70 -5.64
CA ARG A 174 4.36 -32.36 -6.12
C ARG A 174 5.60 -31.80 -5.42
N GLN A 175 6.19 -30.77 -6.02
CA GLN A 175 7.45 -30.15 -5.58
C GLN A 175 7.31 -29.14 -4.43
N PHE A 176 6.11 -28.61 -4.18
CA PHE A 176 5.86 -27.61 -3.14
C PHE A 176 4.76 -28.04 -2.17
N GLY A 177 4.79 -27.50 -0.96
CA GLY A 177 3.85 -27.91 0.08
C GLY A 177 2.57 -27.08 0.08
N PHE A 178 1.96 -26.92 1.25
CA PHE A 178 0.73 -26.13 1.42
C PHE A 178 1.02 -24.72 1.94
N SER A 179 0.06 -23.82 1.78
CA SER A 179 0.12 -22.47 2.34
C SER A 179 -0.61 -22.38 3.68
N ARG A 180 -0.19 -21.46 4.56
CA ARG A 180 -0.90 -21.24 5.84
C ARG A 180 -1.75 -19.98 5.76
N ALA A 181 -3.04 -20.10 6.06
CA ALA A 181 -3.97 -18.99 6.08
C ALA A 181 -4.06 -18.32 7.46
N ARG A 182 -4.31 -17.02 7.45
CA ARG A 182 -4.80 -16.26 8.61
C ARG A 182 -5.95 -15.36 8.19
N LEU A 183 -6.85 -15.03 9.13
CA LEU A 183 -7.87 -14.02 8.90
C LEU A 183 -7.37 -12.64 9.32
N ARG A 184 -7.68 -11.64 8.51
CA ARG A 184 -7.53 -10.22 8.80
C ARG A 184 -8.92 -9.58 8.83
N PRO A 185 -9.31 -8.92 9.93
CA PRO A 185 -10.60 -8.24 10.02
C PRO A 185 -10.78 -7.15 8.94
N LYS A 186 -11.96 -7.12 8.35
CA LYS A 186 -12.49 -6.02 7.53
C LYS A 186 -13.49 -5.20 8.36
N GLN A 187 -14.02 -4.12 7.78
CA GLN A 187 -15.13 -3.37 8.38
C GLN A 187 -16.36 -4.27 8.55
N ILE A 188 -16.61 -5.12 7.54
CA ILE A 188 -17.60 -6.18 7.57
C ILE A 188 -16.90 -7.48 7.11
N GLY A 189 -16.94 -8.51 7.95
CA GLY A 189 -16.36 -9.82 7.66
C GLY A 189 -14.82 -9.91 7.77
N PHE A 190 -14.24 -10.85 7.05
CA PHE A 190 -12.82 -11.19 7.11
C PHE A 190 -12.17 -11.29 5.73
N ARG A 191 -10.88 -10.96 5.66
CA ARG A 191 -10.01 -11.28 4.54
C ARG A 191 -9.11 -12.45 4.90
N MET A 192 -9.13 -13.51 4.10
CA MET A 192 -8.15 -14.57 4.23
C MET A 192 -6.83 -14.15 3.56
N LEU A 193 -5.73 -14.32 4.27
CA LEU A 193 -4.38 -14.08 3.77
C LEU A 193 -3.57 -15.37 3.87
N THR A 194 -3.09 -15.89 2.75
CA THR A 194 -2.24 -17.09 2.72
C THR A 194 -0.76 -16.71 2.63
N ASN A 195 0.06 -17.43 3.39
CA ASN A 195 1.51 -17.28 3.36
C ASN A 195 2.13 -18.38 2.49
N LEU A 196 2.50 -18.02 1.26
CA LEU A 196 3.15 -18.89 0.28
C LEU A 196 4.68 -18.76 0.26
N ARG A 197 5.26 -17.88 1.11
CA ARG A 197 6.71 -17.67 1.23
C ARG A 197 7.37 -18.55 2.28
N ALA A 198 6.59 -19.05 3.24
CA ALA A 198 7.13 -19.96 4.25
C ALA A 198 7.18 -21.39 3.69
N PRO A 199 8.25 -22.16 3.97
CA PRO A 199 8.22 -23.60 3.77
C PRO A 199 7.16 -24.24 4.68
N SER A 200 6.67 -25.41 4.30
CA SER A 200 5.69 -26.15 5.08
C SER A 200 6.22 -27.53 5.48
N ARG A 201 5.70 -28.03 6.60
CA ARG A 201 6.06 -29.34 7.15
C ARG A 201 4.78 -30.07 7.51
N MET A 202 4.69 -31.34 7.14
CA MET A 202 3.56 -32.21 7.47
C MET A 202 4.06 -33.44 8.23
N PRO A 203 3.45 -33.78 9.38
CA PRO A 203 3.79 -35.01 10.09
C PRO A 203 3.36 -36.25 9.28
N LEU A 204 4.25 -37.24 9.17
CA LEU A 204 3.96 -38.52 8.50
C LEU A 204 2.98 -39.37 9.33
N ASN A 205 3.12 -39.32 10.66
CA ASN A 205 2.20 -39.95 11.61
C ASN A 205 1.53 -38.87 12.46
N PRO A 206 0.32 -38.40 12.08
CA PRO A 206 -0.40 -37.41 12.89
C PRO A 206 -0.79 -38.04 14.24
N PRO A 207 -0.65 -37.33 15.37
CA PRO A 207 -1.16 -37.82 16.64
C PRO A 207 -2.68 -38.00 16.55
N PRO A 208 -3.27 -39.02 17.21
CA PRO A 208 -4.71 -39.25 17.19
C PRO A 208 -5.47 -37.99 17.65
N SER A 209 -6.59 -37.73 16.98
CA SER A 209 -7.47 -36.57 17.20
C SER A 209 -7.77 -36.38 18.69
N ARG A 210 -7.60 -35.13 19.16
CA ARG A 210 -7.78 -34.74 20.57
C ARG A 210 -9.20 -35.05 21.07
N ASN A 211 -9.38 -36.11 21.85
CA ASN A 211 -10.39 -36.12 22.90
C ASN A 211 -9.78 -35.48 24.15
N HIS A 212 -10.47 -34.49 24.69
CA HIS A 212 -10.01 -33.69 25.82
C HIS A 212 -10.04 -34.51 27.12
N SER A 213 -8.95 -35.18 27.47
CA SER A 213 -8.66 -35.60 28.84
C SER A 213 -7.30 -35.06 29.30
N ILE A 214 -7.24 -34.60 30.55
CA ILE A 214 -6.16 -33.79 31.12
C ILE A 214 -4.88 -34.61 31.41
N GLN A 215 -4.91 -35.93 31.22
CA GLN A 215 -3.82 -36.85 31.57
C GLN A 215 -2.70 -37.06 30.51
N GLN A 216 -2.69 -36.33 29.40
CA GLN A 216 -1.67 -36.51 28.33
C GLN A 216 -0.72 -35.32 28.11
N LEU A 217 -0.41 -34.55 29.16
CA LEU A 217 0.58 -33.47 29.07
C LEU A 217 2.04 -33.94 29.20
N GLN A 218 2.29 -35.11 29.82
CA GLN A 218 3.63 -35.69 29.92
C GLN A 218 4.03 -36.51 28.68
N THR A 219 3.08 -37.08 27.94
CA THR A 219 3.33 -37.82 26.68
C THR A 219 3.68 -36.91 25.49
N LYS A 220 3.37 -35.62 25.56
CA LYS A 220 3.58 -34.67 24.47
C LYS A 220 5.06 -34.31 24.24
N ALA A 221 5.89 -34.39 25.27
CA ALA A 221 7.33 -34.15 25.18
C ALA A 221 8.11 -35.36 24.64
N LEU A 222 7.63 -36.59 24.92
CA LEU A 222 8.26 -37.83 24.49
C LEU A 222 7.91 -38.21 23.03
N TYR A 223 6.73 -37.88 22.53
CA TYR A 223 6.34 -38.14 21.13
C TYR A 223 6.93 -37.15 20.12
N ASP A 224 7.28 -35.93 20.52
CA ASP A 224 7.78 -34.89 19.60
C ASP A 224 9.20 -35.21 19.08
N HIS A 225 9.94 -36.10 19.74
CA HIS A 225 11.30 -36.50 19.35
C HIS A 225 11.33 -37.66 18.31
N ARG A 226 10.21 -38.33 18.02
CA ARG A 226 10.12 -39.41 17.01
C ARG A 226 9.18 -39.11 15.84
N ALA A 227 8.55 -37.94 15.80
CA ALA A 227 7.69 -37.56 14.68
C ALA A 227 8.53 -37.27 13.44
N THR A 228 8.47 -38.13 12.43
CA THR A 228 9.05 -37.88 11.11
C THR A 228 8.17 -36.89 10.34
N TYR A 229 8.79 -35.86 9.78
CA TYR A 229 8.11 -34.79 9.06
C TYR A 229 8.54 -34.77 7.59
N GLN A 230 7.56 -34.72 6.69
CA GLN A 230 7.81 -34.37 5.30
C GLN A 230 7.94 -32.85 5.19
N SER A 231 9.10 -32.39 4.71
CA SER A 231 9.39 -30.97 4.52
C SER A 231 9.24 -30.59 3.05
N PHE A 232 8.63 -29.43 2.82
CA PHE A 232 8.43 -28.90 1.47
C PHE A 232 9.04 -27.51 1.35
N GLN A 233 9.54 -27.21 0.15
CA GLN A 233 9.94 -25.85 -0.20
C GLN A 233 8.71 -24.91 -0.20
N SER A 234 8.98 -23.60 -0.09
CA SER A 234 7.91 -22.61 -0.20
C SER A 234 7.35 -22.60 -1.62
N VAL A 235 6.03 -22.42 -1.75
CA VAL A 235 5.36 -22.39 -3.04
C VAL A 235 5.98 -21.30 -3.93
N ASN A 236 6.22 -20.11 -3.38
CA ASN A 236 6.82 -19.00 -4.12
C ASN A 236 8.28 -19.24 -4.53
N SER A 237 9.01 -20.12 -3.86
CA SER A 237 10.36 -20.52 -4.28
C SER A 237 10.31 -21.38 -5.54
N VAL A 238 9.40 -22.35 -5.60
CA VAL A 238 9.25 -23.23 -6.76
C VAL A 238 8.68 -22.47 -7.96
N LEU A 239 7.72 -21.56 -7.72
CA LEU A 239 7.10 -20.75 -8.78
C LEU A 239 7.97 -19.59 -9.29
N HIS A 240 9.17 -19.39 -8.74
CA HIS A 240 9.99 -18.24 -9.08
C HIS A 240 10.39 -18.22 -10.56
N ASP A 241 10.84 -19.36 -11.08
CA ASP A 241 11.28 -19.46 -12.48
C ASP A 241 10.10 -19.24 -13.44
N LEU A 242 8.95 -19.84 -13.14
CA LEU A 242 7.70 -19.61 -13.87
C LEU A 242 7.27 -18.14 -13.83
N HIS A 243 7.39 -17.48 -12.67
CA HIS A 243 7.11 -16.05 -12.54
C HIS A 243 7.99 -15.23 -13.50
N VAL A 244 9.27 -15.58 -13.62
CA VAL A 244 10.20 -14.92 -14.54
C VAL A 244 9.83 -15.16 -16.01
N VAL A 245 9.45 -16.39 -16.37
CA VAL A 245 8.99 -16.72 -17.74
C VAL A 245 7.76 -15.90 -18.10
N LEU A 246 6.70 -15.95 -17.28
CA LEU A 246 5.45 -15.20 -17.55
C LEU A 246 5.68 -13.69 -17.61
N LYS A 247 6.55 -13.16 -16.74
CA LYS A 247 6.95 -11.75 -16.78
C LYS A 247 7.75 -11.40 -18.04
N GLY A 248 8.54 -12.34 -18.55
CA GLY A 248 9.26 -12.20 -19.81
C GLY A 248 8.33 -12.19 -21.02
N LEU A 249 7.36 -13.11 -21.05
CA LEU A 249 6.31 -13.18 -22.09
C LEU A 249 5.51 -11.88 -22.18
N TRP A 250 5.10 -11.33 -21.04
CA TRP A 250 4.50 -9.99 -20.97
C TRP A 250 5.32 -8.94 -21.72
N THR A 251 6.64 -8.93 -21.52
CA THR A 251 7.48 -7.88 -22.10
C THR A 251 7.75 -8.09 -23.60
N LYS A 252 7.38 -9.24 -24.16
CA LYS A 252 7.39 -9.52 -25.60
C LYS A 252 6.03 -9.17 -26.24
N GLU A 253 4.95 -9.50 -25.54
CA GLU A 253 3.57 -9.49 -26.06
C GLU A 253 2.63 -8.72 -25.10
N PRO A 254 2.76 -7.38 -25.01
CA PRO A 254 1.95 -6.56 -24.10
C PRO A 254 0.46 -6.56 -24.45
N GLU A 255 0.09 -6.79 -25.71
CA GLU A 255 -1.28 -6.86 -26.20
C GLU A 255 -2.09 -7.98 -25.53
N LYS A 256 -1.44 -9.08 -25.14
CA LYS A 256 -2.11 -10.19 -24.44
C LYS A 256 -2.71 -9.79 -23.08
N LEU A 257 -2.21 -8.70 -22.48
CA LEU A 257 -2.69 -8.16 -21.21
C LEU A 257 -3.83 -7.15 -21.33
N GLY A 258 -4.24 -6.83 -22.56
CA GLY A 258 -5.27 -5.84 -22.84
C GLY A 258 -4.94 -4.48 -22.22
N SER A 259 -5.89 -3.95 -21.45
CA SER A 259 -5.81 -2.61 -20.84
C SER A 259 -5.06 -2.58 -19.51
N SER A 260 -4.37 -3.65 -19.13
CA SER A 260 -3.65 -3.73 -17.85
C SER A 260 -2.61 -2.61 -17.67
N VAL A 261 -2.51 -2.11 -16.44
CA VAL A 261 -1.46 -1.22 -15.92
C VAL A 261 -1.01 -1.75 -14.55
N PHE A 262 0.30 -1.69 -14.25
CA PHE A 262 0.84 -2.24 -13.00
C PHE A 262 1.37 -1.17 -12.04
N ASP A 263 1.68 0.01 -12.57
CA ASP A 263 2.09 1.16 -11.78
C ASP A 263 1.64 2.47 -12.44
N TYR A 264 1.88 3.59 -11.75
CA TYR A 264 1.57 4.92 -12.29
C TYR A 264 2.43 5.31 -13.50
N ASN A 265 3.57 4.66 -13.74
CA ASN A 265 4.36 4.92 -14.93
C ASN A 265 3.65 4.36 -16.17
N ASP A 266 3.08 3.16 -16.07
CA ASP A 266 2.27 2.56 -17.14
C ASP A 266 1.00 3.38 -17.40
N VAL A 267 0.32 3.82 -16.33
CA VAL A 267 -0.81 4.76 -16.43
C VAL A 267 -0.40 6.01 -17.18
N TYR A 268 0.71 6.63 -16.80
CA TYR A 268 1.18 7.87 -17.41
C TYR A 268 1.52 7.68 -18.90
N ARG A 269 2.19 6.58 -19.28
CA ARG A 269 2.51 6.27 -20.68
C ARG A 269 1.28 6.11 -21.57
N LYS A 270 0.20 5.52 -21.05
CA LYS A 270 -1.05 5.32 -21.82
C LYS A 270 -1.97 6.55 -21.79
N LEU A 271 -2.08 7.21 -20.64
CA LEU A 271 -3.02 8.31 -20.41
C LEU A 271 -2.57 9.61 -21.10
N VAL A 272 -1.28 9.92 -21.06
CA VAL A 272 -0.79 11.23 -21.50
C VAL A 272 -0.95 11.47 -23.00
N PRO A 273 -0.58 10.54 -23.90
CA PRO A 273 -0.84 10.71 -25.32
C PRO A 273 -2.34 10.90 -25.63
N TYR A 274 -3.19 10.13 -24.96
CA TYR A 274 -4.65 10.25 -25.09
C TYR A 274 -5.15 11.64 -24.65
N LEU A 275 -4.75 12.12 -23.47
CA LEU A 275 -5.15 13.44 -22.98
C LEU A 275 -4.61 14.57 -23.86
N PHE A 276 -3.39 14.42 -24.37
CA PHE A 276 -2.77 15.41 -25.25
C PHE A 276 -3.55 15.55 -26.56
N LEU A 277 -3.87 14.44 -27.22
CA LEU A 277 -4.69 14.44 -28.44
C LEU A 277 -6.09 14.98 -28.19
N LEU A 278 -6.69 14.63 -27.05
CA LEU A 278 -8.02 15.10 -26.68
C LEU A 278 -8.06 16.62 -26.43
N LYS A 279 -7.04 17.16 -25.76
CA LYS A 279 -6.97 18.59 -25.38
C LYS A 279 -6.49 19.49 -26.52
N ASN A 280 -5.68 18.97 -27.45
CA ASN A 280 -5.16 19.70 -28.59
C ASN A 280 -5.92 19.37 -29.89
N GLY A 281 -7.10 18.75 -29.78
CA GLY A 281 -7.96 18.49 -30.92
C GLY A 281 -8.49 19.79 -31.55
N PRO A 282 -9.11 19.71 -32.74
CA PRO A 282 -9.60 20.88 -33.49
C PRO A 282 -10.80 21.60 -32.85
N THR A 283 -11.37 21.06 -31.77
CA THR A 283 -12.52 21.62 -31.06
C THR A 283 -12.16 21.87 -29.60
N ASP A 284 -12.89 22.78 -28.95
CA ASP A 284 -12.83 22.95 -27.49
C ASP A 284 -13.02 21.61 -26.77
N MET A 285 -12.47 21.51 -25.55
CA MET A 285 -12.41 20.26 -24.77
C MET A 285 -13.76 19.51 -24.84
N PRO A 286 -13.82 18.32 -25.47
CA PRO A 286 -15.08 17.63 -25.68
C PRO A 286 -15.68 17.16 -24.36
N SER A 287 -16.99 16.91 -24.37
CA SER A 287 -17.65 16.25 -23.24
C SER A 287 -17.05 14.86 -23.00
N VAL A 288 -16.73 14.57 -21.75
CA VAL A 288 -16.08 13.31 -21.35
C VAL A 288 -16.99 12.50 -20.43
N PHE A 289 -17.07 11.21 -20.71
CA PHE A 289 -17.88 10.23 -19.98
C PHE A 289 -16.95 9.19 -19.38
N ILE A 290 -16.94 9.11 -18.06
CA ILE A 290 -16.00 8.34 -17.27
C ILE A 290 -16.77 7.25 -16.52
N VAL A 291 -16.28 6.02 -16.62
CA VAL A 291 -16.77 4.88 -15.84
C VAL A 291 -15.62 4.31 -15.01
N VAL A 292 -15.83 4.20 -13.71
CA VAL A 292 -14.89 3.59 -12.77
C VAL A 292 -15.59 2.42 -12.08
N SER A 293 -14.92 1.27 -12.02
CA SER A 293 -15.49 0.06 -11.41
C SER A 293 -14.42 -0.80 -10.74
N ASP A 294 -14.83 -1.53 -9.68
CA ASP A 294 -14.01 -2.47 -8.92
C ASP A 294 -14.53 -3.88 -9.19
N VAL A 295 -13.68 -4.82 -9.58
CA VAL A 295 -14.04 -6.24 -9.71
C VAL A 295 -14.23 -6.82 -8.31
N SER A 296 -15.41 -7.37 -8.05
CA SER A 296 -15.71 -8.03 -6.78
C SER A 296 -14.89 -9.31 -6.64
N LYS A 297 -14.09 -9.38 -5.58
CA LYS A 297 -13.28 -10.57 -5.22
C LYS A 297 -12.40 -11.09 -6.38
N ALA A 298 -11.75 -10.20 -7.13
CA ALA A 298 -11.02 -10.53 -8.36
C ALA A 298 -10.16 -11.81 -8.34
N PHE A 299 -9.35 -12.04 -7.31
CA PHE A 299 -8.56 -13.28 -7.22
C PHE A 299 -9.41 -14.51 -6.87
N ASP A 300 -10.42 -14.34 -6.02
CA ASP A 300 -11.21 -15.45 -5.51
C ASP A 300 -12.35 -15.86 -6.46
N SER A 301 -12.62 -15.06 -7.50
CA SER A 301 -13.67 -15.34 -8.50
C SER A 301 -13.13 -15.99 -9.77
N VAL A 302 -11.82 -15.97 -10.03
CA VAL A 302 -11.24 -16.52 -11.28
C VAL A 302 -11.72 -17.97 -11.51
N ASN A 303 -12.30 -18.21 -12.69
CA ASN A 303 -12.60 -19.57 -13.15
C ASN A 303 -11.28 -20.25 -13.55
N GLN A 304 -10.93 -21.32 -12.84
CA GLN A 304 -9.65 -22.02 -12.97
C GLN A 304 -9.49 -22.69 -14.35
N ASP A 305 -10.52 -23.33 -14.88
CA ASP A 305 -10.48 -24.00 -16.17
C ASP A 305 -10.34 -23.00 -17.32
N LYS A 306 -11.11 -21.90 -17.25
CA LYS A 306 -10.98 -20.80 -18.21
C LYS A 306 -9.59 -20.17 -18.13
N LEU A 307 -9.05 -19.96 -16.93
CA LEU A 307 -7.69 -19.45 -16.76
C LEU A 307 -6.66 -20.39 -17.42
N LEU A 308 -6.76 -21.70 -17.19
CA LEU A 308 -5.86 -22.67 -17.82
C LEU A 308 -5.96 -22.66 -19.34
N SER A 309 -7.18 -22.51 -19.89
CA SER A 309 -7.39 -22.29 -21.33
C SER A 309 -6.67 -21.05 -21.82
N VAL A 310 -6.85 -19.89 -21.16
CA VAL A 310 -6.15 -18.64 -21.52
C VAL A 310 -4.63 -18.80 -21.48
N MET A 311 -4.11 -19.54 -20.50
CA MET A 311 -2.67 -19.73 -20.35
C MET A 311 -2.05 -20.62 -21.44
N LYS A 312 -2.83 -21.48 -22.11
CA LYS A 312 -2.36 -22.24 -23.28
C LYS A 312 -2.00 -21.31 -24.46
N ASP A 313 -2.75 -20.22 -24.64
CA ASP A 313 -2.50 -19.24 -25.70
C ASP A 313 -1.34 -18.29 -25.37
N VAL A 314 -1.06 -18.13 -24.07
CA VAL A 314 0.07 -17.30 -23.59
C VAL A 314 1.39 -18.05 -23.71
N ILE A 315 1.41 -19.35 -23.37
CA ILE A 315 2.61 -20.19 -23.30
C ILE A 315 2.70 -21.03 -24.58
N PHE A 316 3.11 -20.38 -25.67
CA PHE A 316 3.14 -20.98 -27.00
C PHE A 316 4.40 -21.81 -27.26
N ASP A 317 5.58 -21.23 -27.06
CA ASP A 317 6.89 -21.85 -27.34
C ASP A 317 7.12 -23.13 -26.52
N ASP A 318 7.77 -24.13 -27.10
CA ASP A 318 8.04 -25.42 -26.44
C ASP A 318 9.11 -25.32 -25.34
N GLU A 319 10.07 -24.39 -25.49
CA GLU A 319 11.15 -24.19 -24.52
C GLU A 319 11.40 -22.70 -24.24
N TYR A 320 11.58 -22.39 -22.95
CA TYR A 320 11.92 -21.06 -22.47
C TYR A 320 13.28 -21.07 -21.79
N THR A 321 14.20 -20.21 -22.25
CA THR A 321 15.50 -20.06 -21.60
C THR A 321 15.46 -18.92 -20.60
N VAL A 322 15.88 -19.18 -19.36
CA VAL A 322 16.00 -18.18 -18.29
C VAL A 322 17.48 -17.92 -18.01
N GLU A 323 17.86 -16.65 -17.98
CA GLU A 323 19.25 -16.20 -17.79
C GLU A 323 19.41 -15.43 -16.48
N LYS A 324 20.56 -15.63 -15.82
CA LYS A 324 20.89 -14.96 -14.56
C LYS A 324 21.95 -13.87 -14.76
N PHE A 325 21.60 -12.65 -14.38
CA PHE A 325 22.49 -11.49 -14.40
C PHE A 325 22.88 -11.10 -12.98
N THR A 326 24.13 -10.68 -12.79
CA THR A 326 24.61 -10.08 -11.55
C THR A 326 24.95 -8.62 -11.82
N GLN A 327 24.20 -7.72 -11.21
CA GLN A 327 24.47 -6.30 -11.27
C GLN A 327 25.27 -5.88 -10.05
N VAL A 328 26.42 -5.25 -10.28
CA VAL A 328 27.22 -4.61 -9.24
C VAL A 328 27.01 -3.11 -9.37
N ILE A 329 26.33 -2.53 -8.39
CA ILE A 329 26.08 -1.09 -8.31
C ILE A 329 27.08 -0.49 -7.34
N HIS A 330 27.98 0.32 -7.85
CA HIS A 330 28.82 1.15 -7.01
C HIS A 330 28.08 2.46 -6.71
N THR A 331 27.93 2.78 -5.44
CA THR A 331 27.47 4.10 -5.01
C THR A 331 28.59 4.74 -4.20
N LYS A 332 28.64 6.08 -4.13
CA LYS A 332 29.63 6.84 -3.33
C LYS A 332 29.79 6.41 -1.85
N LYS A 333 28.95 5.49 -1.33
CA LYS A 333 28.94 5.04 0.07
C LYS A 333 28.85 3.52 0.24
N SER A 334 28.65 2.75 -0.83
CA SER A 334 28.46 1.29 -0.73
C SER A 334 28.50 0.63 -2.10
N LEU A 335 29.09 -0.56 -2.16
CA LEU A 335 28.91 -1.50 -3.25
C LEU A 335 27.67 -2.37 -2.96
N LYS A 336 26.78 -2.50 -3.93
CA LYS A 336 25.58 -3.34 -3.83
C LYS A 336 25.55 -4.33 -4.96
N VAL A 337 25.42 -5.61 -4.63
CA VAL A 337 25.27 -6.68 -5.61
C VAL A 337 23.81 -7.10 -5.66
N HIS A 338 23.22 -7.03 -6.84
CA HIS A 338 21.85 -7.44 -7.11
C HIS A 338 21.86 -8.57 -8.14
N GLN A 339 21.17 -9.67 -7.85
CA GLN A 339 20.98 -10.75 -8.80
C GLN A 339 19.61 -10.58 -9.48
N HIS A 340 19.59 -10.67 -10.80
CA HIS A 340 18.41 -10.57 -11.63
C HIS A 340 18.25 -11.87 -12.41
N LEU A 341 17.02 -12.36 -12.53
CA LEU A 341 16.67 -13.50 -13.36
C LEU A 341 15.66 -13.01 -14.41
N THR A 342 15.93 -13.27 -15.69
CA THR A 342 15.11 -12.78 -16.80
C THR A 342 14.98 -13.82 -17.89
N LEU A 343 13.85 -13.82 -18.60
CA LEU A 343 13.67 -14.62 -19.80
C LEU A 343 14.68 -14.15 -20.87
N ALA A 344 15.34 -15.09 -21.54
CA ALA A 344 16.26 -14.81 -22.63
C ALA A 344 15.54 -14.02 -23.73
N HIS A 345 16.11 -12.86 -24.06
CA HIS A 345 15.76 -12.13 -25.26
C HIS A 345 16.79 -12.46 -26.34
N LYS A 346 16.35 -12.50 -27.61
CA LYS A 346 17.26 -12.68 -28.75
C LYS A 346 18.36 -11.60 -28.78
N ASP A 347 18.07 -10.40 -28.25
CA ASP A 347 19.03 -9.28 -28.15
C ASP A 347 19.47 -8.97 -26.70
N ILE A 348 20.79 -9.05 -26.48
CA ILE A 348 21.47 -8.63 -25.24
C ILE A 348 21.24 -7.14 -24.93
N VAL A 349 21.17 -6.31 -25.98
CA VAL A 349 20.93 -4.86 -25.87
C VAL A 349 19.53 -4.58 -25.30
N THR A 350 18.53 -5.35 -25.71
CA THR A 350 17.15 -5.20 -25.24
C THR A 350 16.98 -5.68 -23.80
N ALA A 351 17.66 -6.78 -23.41
CA ALA A 351 17.72 -7.22 -22.02
C ALA A 351 18.40 -6.17 -21.12
N SER A 352 19.52 -5.59 -21.58
CA SER A 352 20.25 -4.52 -20.89
C SER A 352 19.40 -3.27 -20.75
N ARG A 353 18.76 -2.78 -21.83
CA ARG A 353 17.89 -1.59 -21.80
C ARG A 353 16.67 -1.76 -20.88
N LYS A 354 16.09 -2.96 -20.80
CA LYS A 354 14.96 -3.28 -19.89
C LYS A 354 15.38 -3.47 -18.44
N ILE A 355 16.57 -4.00 -18.17
CA ILE A 355 17.14 -4.01 -16.82
C ILE A 355 17.42 -2.56 -16.41
N THR A 356 18.08 -1.78 -17.26
CA THR A 356 18.40 -0.36 -17.08
C THR A 356 17.17 0.53 -16.89
N SER A 357 16.05 0.28 -17.58
CA SER A 357 14.80 1.05 -17.40
C SER A 357 14.10 0.79 -16.07
N ARG A 358 14.41 -0.32 -15.37
CA ARG A 358 13.97 -0.59 -13.99
C ARG A 358 14.90 0.02 -12.95
N LEU A 359 16.05 0.56 -13.34
CA LEU A 359 16.93 1.27 -12.43
C LEU A 359 16.46 2.72 -12.24
N PRO A 360 16.56 3.27 -11.01
CA PRO A 360 16.62 4.71 -10.87
C PRO A 360 17.80 5.19 -11.70
N SER A 361 17.58 6.18 -12.57
CA SER A 361 18.52 6.83 -13.50
C SER A 361 19.75 7.48 -12.84
N GLN A 362 20.40 6.81 -11.89
CA GLN A 362 21.42 7.32 -10.99
C GLN A 362 22.63 6.39 -10.73
N SER A 363 22.83 5.32 -11.49
CA SER A 363 24.14 4.67 -11.48
C SER A 363 24.78 4.76 -12.85
N LEU A 364 25.47 5.88 -13.08
CA LEU A 364 26.55 5.93 -14.07
C LEU A 364 27.66 4.90 -13.72
N ASP A 365 27.67 4.39 -12.48
CA ASP A 365 28.65 3.40 -11.97
C ASP A 365 28.00 2.02 -11.66
N SER A 366 27.29 1.41 -12.62
CA SER A 366 26.84 0.01 -12.45
C SER A 366 27.32 -0.90 -13.55
N VAL A 367 27.97 -2.01 -13.18
CA VAL A 367 28.41 -3.06 -14.10
C VAL A 367 27.38 -4.19 -14.06
N LEU A 368 26.89 -4.60 -15.23
CA LEU A 368 26.06 -5.78 -15.41
C LEU A 368 26.93 -6.92 -15.91
N VAL A 369 27.08 -7.96 -15.09
CA VAL A 369 27.81 -9.18 -15.44
C VAL A 369 26.79 -10.28 -15.74
N LYS A 370 26.73 -10.74 -16.99
CA LYS A 370 25.98 -11.95 -17.34
C LYS A 370 26.71 -13.15 -16.74
N LYS A 371 26.03 -13.90 -15.87
CA LYS A 371 26.59 -15.17 -15.38
C LYS A 371 26.27 -16.24 -16.43
N VAL A 372 27.21 -17.14 -16.72
CA VAL A 372 27.08 -18.22 -17.73
C VAL A 372 26.04 -19.31 -17.35
N PHE A 373 25.14 -19.02 -16.40
CA PHE A 373 24.08 -19.93 -16.00
C PHE A 373 22.80 -19.60 -16.78
N SER A 374 22.47 -20.42 -17.77
CA SER A 374 21.18 -20.48 -18.43
C SER A 374 20.44 -21.76 -18.01
N LYS A 375 19.16 -21.62 -17.67
CA LYS A 375 18.27 -22.75 -17.39
C LYS A 375 17.21 -22.80 -18.47
N LYS A 376 17.11 -23.93 -19.18
CA LYS A 376 15.99 -24.20 -20.07
C LYS A 376 14.84 -24.80 -19.27
N ILE A 377 13.63 -24.35 -19.56
CA ILE A 377 12.40 -24.81 -18.93
C ILE A 377 11.44 -25.19 -20.04
N ARG A 378 10.94 -26.42 -19.98
CA ARG A 378 10.01 -26.95 -20.99
C ARG A 378 8.58 -26.49 -20.72
N LYS A 379 7.80 -26.35 -21.80
CA LYS A 379 6.38 -26.02 -21.76
C LYS A 379 5.57 -27.03 -20.94
N GLU A 380 5.90 -28.31 -21.02
CA GLU A 380 5.22 -29.38 -20.26
C GLU A 380 5.43 -29.18 -18.76
N GLU A 381 6.67 -28.90 -18.33
CA GLU A 381 7.01 -28.62 -16.94
C GLU A 381 6.25 -27.39 -16.42
N ILE A 382 6.21 -26.33 -17.22
CA ILE A 382 5.47 -25.10 -16.89
C ILE A 382 3.99 -25.41 -16.72
N ASN A 383 3.37 -26.11 -17.67
CA ASN A 383 1.95 -26.41 -17.66
C ASN A 383 1.58 -27.34 -16.49
N LEU A 384 2.43 -28.31 -16.15
CA LEU A 384 2.25 -29.17 -14.98
C LEU A 384 2.26 -28.35 -13.67
N ILE A 385 3.31 -27.56 -13.45
CA ILE A 385 3.45 -26.72 -12.25
C ILE A 385 2.30 -25.71 -12.16
N LEU A 386 1.92 -25.09 -13.28
CA LEU A 386 0.85 -24.11 -13.35
C LEU A 386 -0.52 -24.75 -13.03
N LYS A 387 -0.81 -25.91 -13.61
CA LYS A 387 -2.03 -26.68 -13.34
C LYS A 387 -2.10 -27.08 -11.87
N GLU A 388 -1.02 -27.62 -11.30
CA GLU A 388 -0.97 -27.96 -9.87
C GLU A 388 -1.17 -26.73 -8.97
N HIS A 389 -0.57 -25.60 -9.32
CA HIS A 389 -0.69 -24.38 -8.53
C HIS A 389 -2.11 -23.82 -8.54
N ILE A 390 -2.81 -23.89 -9.67
CA ILE A 390 -4.15 -23.34 -9.84
C ILE A 390 -5.20 -24.29 -9.25
N THR A 391 -5.21 -25.56 -9.65
CA THR A 391 -6.32 -26.48 -9.33
C THR A 391 -6.11 -27.33 -8.09
N ARG A 392 -4.86 -27.46 -7.62
CA ARG A 392 -4.50 -28.26 -6.45
C ARG A 392 -3.96 -27.41 -5.31
N ASN A 393 -4.36 -26.14 -5.21
CA ASN A 393 -3.91 -25.27 -4.14
C ASN A 393 -4.47 -25.71 -2.77
N VAL A 394 -3.58 -26.18 -1.89
CA VAL A 394 -3.93 -26.60 -0.52
C VAL A 394 -3.59 -25.50 0.48
N VAL A 395 -4.57 -25.15 1.29
CA VAL A 395 -4.49 -24.12 2.33
C VAL A 395 -4.73 -24.75 3.69
N GLN A 396 -3.81 -24.53 4.63
CA GLN A 396 -3.99 -24.91 6.02
C GLN A 396 -4.57 -23.75 6.83
N PHE A 397 -5.67 -24.02 7.52
CA PHE A 397 -6.34 -23.07 8.39
C PHE A 397 -6.85 -23.79 9.65
N ASP A 398 -6.52 -23.27 10.83
CA ASP A 398 -6.85 -23.87 12.14
C ASP A 398 -6.59 -25.39 12.23
N ASN A 399 -5.39 -25.81 11.78
CA ASN A 399 -4.93 -27.21 11.68
C ASN A 399 -5.74 -28.12 10.74
N LYS A 400 -6.71 -27.59 10.00
CA LYS A 400 -7.43 -28.30 8.95
C LYS A 400 -6.86 -27.94 7.57
N PHE A 401 -7.02 -28.84 6.61
CA PHE A 401 -6.59 -28.64 5.24
C PHE A 401 -7.78 -28.40 4.33
N TYR A 402 -7.65 -27.45 3.41
CA TYR A 402 -8.69 -27.08 2.47
C TYR A 402 -8.11 -27.01 1.06
N LEU A 403 -8.86 -27.52 0.09
CA LEU A 403 -8.58 -27.38 -1.33
C LEU A 403 -9.34 -26.16 -1.87
N GLN A 404 -8.64 -25.25 -2.56
CA GLN A 404 -9.28 -24.13 -3.24
C GLN A 404 -9.86 -24.59 -4.58
N LEU A 405 -11.18 -24.53 -4.73
CA LEU A 405 -11.91 -24.94 -5.93
C LEU A 405 -12.15 -23.81 -6.92
N VAL A 406 -12.31 -22.57 -6.43
CA VAL A 406 -12.55 -21.39 -7.27
C VAL A 406 -11.57 -20.29 -6.89
N GLY A 407 -11.13 -19.54 -7.90
CA GLY A 407 -10.14 -18.49 -7.75
C GLY A 407 -8.70 -19.02 -7.69
N ILE A 408 -7.79 -18.09 -7.42
CA ILE A 408 -6.35 -18.33 -7.33
C ILE A 408 -5.79 -17.86 -5.97
N PRO A 409 -4.68 -18.44 -5.48
CA PRO A 409 -4.15 -18.13 -4.15
C PRO A 409 -3.66 -16.68 -4.00
N GLN A 410 -4.23 -15.94 -3.05
CA GLN A 410 -3.75 -14.59 -2.70
C GLN A 410 -2.37 -14.65 -2.04
N GLY A 411 -1.36 -13.96 -2.60
CA GLY A 411 0.01 -13.98 -2.06
C GLY A 411 0.97 -14.95 -2.76
N SER A 412 0.48 -15.67 -3.77
CA SER A 412 1.34 -16.28 -4.79
C SER A 412 2.04 -15.19 -5.60
N VAL A 413 3.27 -15.45 -6.00
CA VAL A 413 4.01 -14.58 -6.93
C VAL A 413 3.38 -14.53 -8.34
N LEU A 414 2.57 -15.53 -8.70
CA LEU A 414 1.94 -15.60 -10.03
C LEU A 414 0.58 -14.90 -10.11
N SER A 415 -0.18 -14.85 -9.00
CA SER A 415 -1.60 -14.50 -9.05
C SER A 415 -1.90 -13.16 -9.71
N SER A 416 -1.08 -12.14 -9.48
CA SER A 416 -1.27 -10.83 -10.14
C SER A 416 -1.11 -10.93 -11.66
N LEU A 417 -0.11 -11.66 -12.16
CA LEU A 417 0.11 -11.82 -13.60
C LEU A 417 -0.98 -12.68 -14.24
N LEU A 418 -1.33 -13.80 -13.60
CA LEU A 418 -2.40 -14.69 -14.07
C LEU A 418 -3.74 -13.95 -14.17
N CYS A 419 -4.07 -13.15 -13.16
CA CYS A 419 -5.29 -12.33 -13.15
C CYS A 419 -5.26 -11.25 -14.25
N SER A 420 -4.11 -10.63 -14.50
CA SER A 420 -3.96 -9.67 -15.60
C SER A 420 -4.12 -10.30 -16.99
N PHE A 421 -3.57 -11.50 -17.23
CA PHE A 421 -3.78 -12.25 -18.48
C PHE A 421 -5.25 -12.68 -18.62
N TYR A 422 -5.86 -13.14 -17.55
CA TYR A 422 -7.26 -13.57 -17.53
C TYR A 422 -8.21 -12.46 -17.95
N TYR A 423 -8.12 -11.30 -17.29
CA TYR A 423 -8.95 -10.14 -17.66
C TYR A 423 -8.49 -9.48 -18.95
N GLY A 424 -7.21 -9.59 -19.34
CA GLY A 424 -6.73 -9.12 -20.64
C GLY A 424 -7.34 -9.93 -21.80
N HIS A 425 -7.53 -11.24 -21.59
CA HIS A 425 -8.25 -12.10 -22.52
C HIS A 425 -9.76 -11.78 -22.52
N MET A 426 -10.37 -11.52 -21.35
CA MET A 426 -11.76 -11.06 -21.26
C MET A 426 -11.99 -9.76 -22.02
N GLU A 427 -11.09 -8.80 -21.87
CA GLU A 427 -11.19 -7.51 -22.55
C GLU A 427 -11.15 -7.67 -24.06
N ARG A 428 -10.17 -8.40 -24.59
CA ARG A 428 -10.00 -8.61 -26.03
C ARG A 428 -11.15 -9.36 -26.68
N ASN A 429 -11.72 -10.35 -26.01
CA ASN A 429 -12.72 -11.21 -26.60
C ASN A 429 -14.17 -10.79 -26.31
N VAL A 430 -14.40 -9.96 -25.29
CA VAL A 430 -15.75 -9.57 -24.88
C VAL A 430 -15.91 -8.06 -24.86
N VAL A 431 -15.02 -7.33 -24.18
CA VAL A 431 -15.20 -5.89 -23.96
C VAL A 431 -14.94 -5.09 -25.23
N PHE A 432 -13.80 -5.27 -25.88
CA PHE A 432 -13.46 -4.49 -27.09
C PHE A 432 -14.43 -4.74 -28.25
N PRO A 433 -14.79 -5.99 -28.60
CA PRO A 433 -15.79 -6.22 -29.66
C PRO A 433 -17.15 -5.61 -29.33
N PHE A 434 -17.52 -5.56 -28.05
CA PHE A 434 -18.75 -4.93 -27.60
C PHE A 434 -18.71 -3.40 -27.72
N LEU A 435 -17.55 -2.78 -27.46
CA LEU A 435 -17.33 -1.34 -27.64
C LEU A 435 -17.25 -0.92 -29.11
N GLU A 436 -16.74 -1.79 -29.98
CA GLU A 436 -16.66 -1.54 -31.43
C GLU A 436 -18.05 -1.50 -32.07
N LYS A 437 -18.98 -2.38 -31.66
CA LYS A 437 -20.38 -2.32 -32.09
C LYS A 437 -21.05 -0.98 -31.78
N ALA A 438 -20.65 -0.30 -30.71
CA ALA A 438 -21.18 1.01 -30.35
C ALA A 438 -20.80 2.12 -31.35
N ASN A 439 -19.71 1.92 -32.12
CA ASN A 439 -19.22 2.87 -33.11
C ASN A 439 -19.90 2.71 -34.49
N GLY A 440 -20.67 1.64 -34.70
CA GLY A 440 -21.10 1.13 -36.00
C GLY A 440 -22.39 1.69 -36.61
N ASP A 441 -22.61 3.01 -36.56
CA ASP A 441 -23.62 3.68 -37.42
C ASP A 441 -22.97 4.48 -38.59
N PHE A 442 -21.65 4.36 -38.81
CA PHE A 442 -20.90 5.13 -39.82
C PHE A 442 -19.79 4.36 -40.57
N LEU A 443 -19.85 3.03 -40.65
CA LEU A 443 -19.03 2.29 -41.63
C LEU A 443 -19.89 1.94 -42.85
N GLY A 444 -20.42 2.99 -43.49
CA GLY A 444 -20.87 2.90 -44.87
C GLY A 444 -19.64 2.76 -45.78
N LYS A 445 -19.70 1.75 -46.65
CA LYS A 445 -18.90 1.55 -47.87
C LYS A 445 -17.84 2.61 -48.15
N TYR A 446 -16.57 2.24 -47.96
CA TYR A 446 -15.55 2.61 -48.92
C TYR A 446 -15.00 1.33 -49.53
N ASP A 447 -15.12 1.29 -50.85
CA ASP A 447 -15.00 0.12 -51.69
C ASP A 447 -13.59 -0.47 -51.73
N THR A 448 -13.61 -1.80 -51.77
CA THR A 448 -12.74 -2.68 -52.53
C THR A 448 -12.00 -2.01 -53.69
N PHE A 449 -10.70 -1.77 -53.53
CA PHE A 449 -9.77 -1.75 -54.66
C PHE A 449 -8.50 -2.54 -54.32
N GLY A 450 -8.28 -3.60 -55.10
CA GLY A 450 -6.94 -4.09 -55.44
C GLY A 450 -6.34 -5.16 -54.53
N ALA A 451 -6.69 -6.41 -54.81
CA ALA A 451 -5.84 -7.54 -54.47
C ALA A 451 -4.47 -7.41 -55.19
N SER A 452 -3.38 -7.34 -54.44
CA SER A 452 -2.08 -7.88 -54.87
C SER A 452 -1.17 -8.13 -53.67
N ALA A 453 -0.59 -9.32 -53.70
CA ALA A 453 0.24 -9.89 -52.66
C ALA A 453 1.52 -9.07 -52.42
N SER A 454 1.67 -8.54 -51.22
CA SER A 454 2.98 -8.34 -50.59
C SER A 454 2.81 -8.17 -49.08
N ARG A 455 3.55 -8.97 -48.31
CA ARG A 455 3.58 -8.94 -46.84
C ARG A 455 3.97 -7.53 -46.34
N PRO A 456 3.28 -6.93 -45.37
CA PRO A 456 3.84 -5.80 -44.65
C PRO A 456 4.53 -6.27 -43.36
N ASN A 457 5.75 -5.80 -43.17
CA ASN A 457 6.54 -5.92 -41.96
C ASN A 457 5.78 -5.32 -40.77
N HIS A 458 5.59 -6.11 -39.71
CA HIS A 458 5.02 -5.67 -38.44
C HIS A 458 5.99 -4.73 -37.70
N THR A 459 5.88 -3.43 -37.96
CA THR A 459 6.31 -2.41 -37.00
C THR A 459 5.15 -2.14 -36.03
N ASN A 460 5.37 -2.58 -34.79
CA ASN A 460 4.53 -2.33 -33.61
C ASN A 460 4.46 -0.82 -33.28
N GLU A 461 3.60 -0.11 -33.98
CA GLU A 461 3.05 1.15 -33.50
C GLU A 461 1.65 0.87 -32.97
N ILE A 462 1.47 1.05 -31.66
CA ILE A 462 0.15 1.26 -31.10
C ILE A 462 -0.41 2.43 -31.89
N VAL A 463 -1.38 2.17 -32.77
CA VAL A 463 -2.05 3.20 -33.57
C VAL A 463 -2.75 4.15 -32.60
N VAL A 464 -2.03 5.18 -32.15
CA VAL A 464 -2.53 6.34 -31.41
C VAL A 464 -2.98 7.38 -32.43
N CYS A 465 -3.80 6.94 -33.38
CA CYS A 465 -4.48 7.79 -34.34
C CYS A 465 -5.99 7.55 -34.18
N GLY A 466 -6.66 8.43 -33.43
CA GLY A 466 -8.14 8.48 -33.39
C GLY A 466 -8.88 7.63 -32.35
N ALA A 467 -8.25 7.15 -31.27
CA ALA A 467 -8.98 6.38 -30.25
C ALA A 467 -10.02 7.26 -29.51
N LYS A 468 -11.32 7.01 -29.74
CA LYS A 468 -12.45 7.71 -29.07
C LYS A 468 -12.51 7.48 -27.56
N TYR A 469 -11.82 6.44 -27.05
CA TYR A 469 -11.82 6.07 -25.64
C TYR A 469 -10.46 5.57 -25.17
N LEU A 470 -10.29 5.56 -23.85
CA LEU A 470 -9.17 4.97 -23.14
C LEU A 470 -9.70 4.03 -22.04
N LEU A 471 -9.19 2.80 -22.02
CA LEU A 471 -9.43 1.84 -20.94
C LEU A 471 -8.11 1.53 -20.24
N LEU A 472 -8.08 1.74 -18.92
CA LEU A 472 -6.99 1.38 -18.03
C LEU A 472 -7.50 0.44 -16.94
N ARG A 473 -6.72 -0.59 -16.62
CA ARG A 473 -7.07 -1.55 -15.58
C ARG A 473 -5.89 -1.88 -14.68
N PHE A 474 -5.94 -1.48 -13.41
CA PHE A 474 -5.21 -2.24 -12.38
C PHE A 474 -5.94 -3.58 -12.17
N ILE A 475 -5.32 -4.56 -11.53
CA ILE A 475 -5.86 -5.93 -11.39
C ILE A 475 -7.39 -5.99 -11.28
N ASP A 476 -7.96 -5.26 -10.34
CA ASP A 476 -9.39 -5.19 -10.01
C ASP A 476 -10.04 -3.81 -10.25
N ASP A 477 -9.30 -2.76 -10.63
CA ASP A 477 -9.83 -1.39 -10.67
C ASP A 477 -9.74 -0.80 -12.08
N PHE A 478 -10.90 -0.66 -12.73
CA PHE A 478 -11.04 -0.12 -14.09
C PHE A 478 -11.23 1.39 -14.08
N LEU A 479 -10.65 2.06 -15.07
CA LEU A 479 -10.94 3.43 -15.48
C LEU A 479 -11.18 3.43 -17.00
N PHE A 480 -12.39 3.78 -17.39
CA PHE A 480 -12.80 3.98 -18.77
C PHE A 480 -13.12 5.46 -18.98
N ILE A 481 -12.58 6.06 -20.05
CA ILE A 481 -12.84 7.44 -20.45
C ILE A 481 -13.24 7.42 -21.92
N SER A 482 -14.36 8.04 -22.29
CA SER A 482 -14.83 8.16 -23.67
C SER A 482 -15.41 9.54 -23.95
N THR A 483 -15.37 9.98 -25.20
CA THR A 483 -16.10 11.17 -25.68
C THR A 483 -17.54 10.88 -26.11
N SER A 484 -17.97 9.61 -26.08
CA SER A 484 -19.32 9.18 -26.46
C SER A 484 -20.11 8.66 -25.27
N LYS A 485 -21.23 9.32 -24.95
CA LYS A 485 -22.16 8.87 -23.90
C LYS A 485 -22.69 7.47 -24.20
N LYS A 486 -23.09 7.19 -25.45
CA LYS A 486 -23.58 5.86 -25.91
C LYS A 486 -22.55 4.78 -25.58
N GLN A 487 -21.28 5.03 -25.89
CA GLN A 487 -20.21 4.07 -25.64
C GLN A 487 -19.95 3.85 -24.14
N ALA A 488 -19.95 4.91 -23.34
CA ALA A 488 -19.78 4.82 -21.89
C ALA A 488 -20.96 4.12 -21.20
N SER A 489 -22.20 4.41 -21.60
CA SER A 489 -23.40 3.72 -21.12
C SER A 489 -23.36 2.24 -21.48
N MET A 490 -23.00 1.89 -22.71
CA MET A 490 -22.83 0.49 -23.12
C MET A 490 -21.78 -0.23 -22.27
N PHE A 491 -20.60 0.38 -22.09
CA PHE A 491 -19.55 -0.17 -21.24
C PHE A 491 -20.06 -0.44 -19.82
N PHE A 492 -20.73 0.55 -19.22
CA PHE A 492 -21.33 0.41 -17.90
C PHE A 492 -22.32 -0.76 -17.85
N SER A 493 -23.31 -0.80 -18.75
CA SER A 493 -24.33 -1.86 -18.77
C SER A 493 -23.71 -3.25 -18.97
N ARG A 494 -22.62 -3.36 -19.75
CA ARG A 494 -21.90 -4.62 -19.90
C ARG A 494 -21.27 -5.08 -18.59
N LEU A 495 -20.67 -4.16 -17.83
CA LEU A 495 -20.03 -4.44 -16.55
C LEU A 495 -21.04 -4.73 -15.44
N GLU A 496 -22.15 -3.98 -15.39
CA GLU A 496 -23.24 -4.16 -14.43
C GLU A 496 -23.88 -5.55 -14.57
N ARG A 497 -24.10 -6.02 -15.80
CA ARG A 497 -24.61 -7.39 -16.07
C ARG A 497 -23.61 -8.49 -15.75
N GLY A 498 -22.34 -8.16 -15.50
CA GLY A 498 -21.25 -9.10 -15.30
C GLY A 498 -20.88 -9.94 -16.53
N ILE A 499 -19.70 -10.53 -16.50
CA ILE A 499 -19.16 -11.36 -17.59
C ILE A 499 -19.05 -12.81 -17.09
N ARG A 500 -20.14 -13.56 -17.29
CA ARG A 500 -20.36 -14.91 -16.75
C ARG A 500 -19.25 -15.90 -17.10
N ASP A 501 -18.82 -15.94 -18.36
CA ASP A 501 -17.75 -16.85 -18.83
C ASP A 501 -16.41 -16.64 -18.10
N TYR A 502 -16.23 -15.47 -17.48
CA TYR A 502 -15.03 -15.12 -16.72
C TYR A 502 -15.30 -15.02 -15.22
N ASN A 503 -16.49 -15.42 -14.75
CA ASN A 503 -16.97 -15.23 -13.38
C ASN A 503 -16.61 -13.84 -12.82
N CYS A 504 -16.78 -12.82 -13.67
CA CYS A 504 -16.33 -11.47 -13.42
C CYS A 504 -17.56 -10.61 -13.14
N TRP A 505 -17.68 -10.17 -11.89
CA TRP A 505 -18.75 -9.33 -11.41
C TRP A 505 -18.15 -8.09 -10.78
N MET A 506 -18.76 -6.95 -11.00
CA MET A 506 -18.33 -5.70 -10.39
C MET A 506 -18.90 -5.56 -8.97
N ASN A 507 -18.27 -4.71 -8.18
CA ASN A 507 -18.76 -4.35 -6.86
C ASN A 507 -19.67 -3.13 -6.97
N ASP A 508 -20.97 -3.36 -6.75
CA ASP A 508 -22.02 -2.35 -6.86
C ASP A 508 -21.76 -1.13 -5.98
N GLU A 509 -21.21 -1.32 -4.77
CA GLU A 509 -20.88 -0.23 -3.86
C GLU A 509 -19.70 0.63 -4.33
N LYS A 510 -18.95 0.16 -5.33
CA LYS A 510 -17.73 0.82 -5.82
C LYS A 510 -17.81 1.17 -7.30
N PHE A 511 -19.00 1.31 -7.87
CA PHE A 511 -19.14 1.96 -9.16
C PHE A 511 -19.01 3.49 -9.04
N GLY A 512 -18.56 4.10 -10.13
CA GLY A 512 -18.46 5.54 -10.28
C GLY A 512 -18.74 6.00 -11.70
N LEU A 513 -19.65 6.96 -11.84
CA LEU A 513 -20.02 7.61 -13.09
C LEU A 513 -19.98 9.13 -12.93
N ASN A 514 -19.75 9.86 -14.03
CA ASN A 514 -19.92 11.32 -14.11
C ASN A 514 -21.11 11.75 -15.00
N PHE A 515 -21.98 10.82 -15.39
CA PHE A 515 -23.15 11.06 -16.24
C PHE A 515 -24.32 10.19 -15.81
N ASP A 516 -25.53 10.62 -16.15
CA ASP A 516 -26.76 9.90 -15.84
C ASP A 516 -27.07 8.83 -16.90
N ILE A 517 -27.60 7.70 -16.41
CA ILE A 517 -28.05 6.55 -17.19
C ILE A 517 -29.56 6.46 -17.02
N ASP A 518 -30.29 6.57 -18.14
CA ASP A 518 -31.74 6.32 -18.25
C ASP A 518 -32.62 7.03 -17.20
N GLY A 519 -32.30 8.27 -16.83
CA GLY A 519 -33.11 9.10 -15.92
C GLY A 519 -33.07 8.68 -14.45
N GLN A 520 -32.34 7.61 -14.09
CA GLN A 520 -32.03 7.27 -12.72
C GLN A 520 -30.82 8.09 -12.28
N GLY A 521 -31.00 8.98 -11.29
CA GLY A 521 -29.96 9.88 -10.83
C GLY A 521 -28.63 9.17 -10.49
N CYS A 522 -27.52 9.87 -10.67
CA CYS A 522 -26.15 9.38 -10.53
C CYS A 522 -25.89 8.53 -9.27
N ARG A 523 -25.98 7.19 -9.41
CA ARG A 523 -25.55 6.20 -8.41
C ARG A 523 -24.03 6.09 -8.39
N SER A 524 -23.34 7.02 -7.74
CA SER A 524 -21.87 7.07 -7.79
C SER A 524 -21.24 7.23 -6.41
N ASN A 525 -20.98 6.10 -5.74
CA ASN A 525 -20.26 6.08 -4.46
C ASN A 525 -18.80 6.53 -4.61
N ARG A 526 -18.24 6.53 -5.82
CA ARG A 526 -16.88 7.01 -6.09
C ARG A 526 -16.80 8.50 -6.45
N LEU A 527 -17.93 9.15 -6.76
CA LEU A 527 -17.97 10.59 -7.00
C LEU A 527 -17.60 11.34 -5.72
N HIS A 528 -16.73 12.32 -5.86
CA HIS A 528 -16.36 13.25 -4.81
C HIS A 528 -16.55 14.67 -5.33
N VAL A 529 -17.42 15.42 -4.67
CA VAL A 529 -17.65 16.83 -4.99
C VAL A 529 -16.92 17.68 -3.94
N GLY A 530 -16.03 18.54 -4.41
CA GLY A 530 -15.33 19.52 -3.60
C GLY A 530 -16.27 20.59 -3.07
N LYS A 531 -15.84 21.34 -2.05
CA LYS A 531 -16.61 22.49 -1.53
C LYS A 531 -16.77 23.62 -2.56
N ASP A 532 -15.90 23.64 -3.56
CA ASP A 532 -15.93 24.55 -4.71
C ASP A 532 -16.89 24.08 -5.81
N GLY A 533 -17.66 23.00 -5.58
CA GLY A 533 -18.57 22.41 -6.57
C GLY A 533 -17.88 21.53 -7.62
N THR A 534 -16.54 21.45 -7.62
CA THR A 534 -15.81 20.65 -8.60
C THR A 534 -16.02 19.16 -8.35
N SER A 535 -16.41 18.41 -9.38
CA SER A 535 -16.66 16.97 -9.30
C SER A 535 -15.44 16.14 -9.75
N PHE A 536 -15.17 15.08 -9.00
CA PHE A 536 -14.06 14.16 -9.25
C PHE A 536 -14.50 12.71 -9.12
N LEU A 537 -13.95 11.83 -9.96
CA LEU A 537 -14.03 10.39 -9.76
C LEU A 537 -12.77 9.87 -9.10
N ARG A 538 -12.96 9.05 -8.05
CA ARG A 538 -11.87 8.38 -7.35
C ARG A 538 -11.48 7.09 -8.06
N TRP A 539 -10.21 6.98 -8.46
CA TRP A 539 -9.65 5.76 -9.04
C TRP A 539 -8.25 5.51 -8.50
N SER A 540 -8.01 4.33 -7.91
CA SER A 540 -6.68 3.87 -7.49
C SER A 540 -5.78 4.91 -6.78
N GLY A 541 -6.35 5.75 -5.90
CA GLY A 541 -5.60 6.76 -5.12
C GLY A 541 -5.36 8.11 -5.82
N VAL A 542 -6.00 8.34 -6.97
CA VAL A 542 -6.07 9.62 -7.67
C VAL A 542 -7.52 10.10 -7.78
N LEU A 543 -7.68 11.41 -7.95
CA LEU A 543 -8.92 12.09 -8.31
C LEU A 543 -8.80 12.54 -9.76
N VAL A 544 -9.73 12.09 -10.60
CA VAL A 544 -9.84 12.52 -11.99
C VAL A 544 -10.94 13.57 -12.07
N ASN A 545 -10.63 14.79 -12.48
CA ASN A 545 -11.63 15.84 -12.66
C ASN A 545 -12.62 15.42 -13.77
N CYS A 546 -13.91 15.43 -13.45
CA CYS A 546 -14.97 14.96 -14.34
C CYS A 546 -15.18 15.83 -15.58
N SER A 547 -14.64 17.05 -15.61
CA SER A 547 -14.75 18.00 -16.72
C SER A 547 -13.42 18.23 -17.42
N THR A 548 -12.31 18.39 -16.68
CA THR A 548 -11.00 18.79 -17.25
C THR A 548 -10.01 17.64 -17.42
N LEU A 549 -10.33 16.46 -16.89
CA LEU A 549 -9.44 15.29 -16.77
C LEU A 549 -8.10 15.56 -16.07
N GLU A 550 -7.99 16.69 -15.35
CA GLU A 550 -6.82 16.98 -14.53
C GLU A 550 -6.76 16.04 -13.33
N ILE A 551 -5.52 15.71 -12.92
CA ILE A 551 -5.27 14.66 -11.95
C ILE A 551 -4.79 15.24 -10.62
N GLN A 552 -5.52 14.92 -9.56
CA GLN A 552 -5.15 15.26 -8.19
C GLN A 552 -4.89 14.00 -7.34
N ALA A 553 -4.16 14.18 -6.25
CA ALA A 553 -3.94 13.12 -5.28
C ALA A 553 -5.19 12.90 -4.40
N ASP A 554 -5.65 11.66 -4.26
CA ASP A 554 -6.76 11.35 -3.34
C ASP A 554 -6.28 11.30 -1.87
N TYR A 555 -6.82 12.20 -1.05
CA TYR A 555 -6.59 12.28 0.39
C TYR A 555 -7.79 11.82 1.24
N THR A 556 -8.92 11.45 0.62
CA THR A 556 -10.14 11.01 1.34
C THR A 556 -9.89 9.76 2.20
N ARG A 557 -8.92 8.94 1.80
CA ARG A 557 -8.44 7.77 2.56
C ARG A 557 -7.86 8.06 3.95
N TYR A 558 -7.76 9.32 4.37
CA TYR A 558 -7.29 9.72 5.69
C TYR A 558 -8.41 10.25 6.61
N LEU A 559 -9.66 10.32 6.14
CA LEU A 559 -10.76 10.95 6.89
C LEU A 559 -11.23 10.11 8.10
N ASN A 560 -11.27 8.79 7.96
CA ASN A 560 -11.92 7.91 8.94
C ASN A 560 -11.01 7.45 10.09
N THR A 561 -9.72 7.79 10.07
CA THR A 561 -8.74 7.33 11.07
C THR A 561 -7.81 8.46 11.46
N HIS A 562 -7.36 8.50 12.71
CA HIS A 562 -6.36 9.47 13.15
C HIS A 562 -5.05 9.28 12.37
N LEU A 563 -4.45 10.35 11.86
CA LEU A 563 -3.29 10.30 10.95
C LEU A 563 -2.07 9.57 11.55
N SER A 564 -1.95 9.54 12.88
CA SER A 564 -0.90 8.80 13.58
C SER A 564 -0.90 7.30 13.29
N SER A 565 -2.06 6.70 12.99
CA SER A 565 -2.19 5.27 12.61
C SER A 565 -1.45 4.95 11.31
N THR A 566 -1.04 5.96 10.56
CA THR A 566 -0.34 5.80 9.28
C THR A 566 1.19 5.85 9.42
N LEU A 567 1.69 6.05 10.64
CA LEU A 567 3.08 6.39 10.91
C LEU A 567 3.80 5.31 11.73
N THR A 568 4.94 4.87 11.20
CA THR A 568 5.94 4.15 12.01
C THR A 568 6.97 5.14 12.54
N VAL A 569 7.10 5.21 13.86
CA VAL A 569 8.04 6.08 14.59
C VAL A 569 9.14 5.21 15.21
N SER A 570 10.40 5.54 14.92
CA SER A 570 11.54 4.88 15.54
C SER A 570 12.08 5.76 16.67
N CYS A 571 12.10 5.22 17.88
CA CYS A 571 12.62 5.91 19.07
C CYS A 571 14.06 5.48 19.42
N ARG A 572 14.70 4.66 18.59
CA ARG A 572 16.08 4.16 18.80
C ARG A 572 17.05 4.70 17.75
N GLY A 573 18.31 4.87 18.16
CA GLY A 573 19.41 5.29 17.29
C GLY A 573 19.38 6.78 16.94
N LYS A 574 19.80 7.15 15.73
CA LYS A 574 19.95 8.55 15.29
C LYS A 574 18.59 9.18 14.91
N VAL A 575 17.76 9.49 15.91
CA VAL A 575 16.36 9.95 15.74
C VAL A 575 16.23 11.20 14.86
N GLY A 576 17.14 12.17 14.99
CA GLY A 576 17.15 13.37 14.12
C GLY A 576 17.40 13.05 12.64
N ARG A 577 18.30 12.09 12.34
CA ARG A 577 18.53 11.62 10.96
C ARG A 577 17.31 10.86 10.42
N GLN A 578 16.65 10.10 11.29
CA GLN A 578 15.42 9.38 10.96
C GLN A 578 14.27 10.34 10.65
N LEU A 579 14.09 11.43 11.42
CA LEU A 579 13.09 12.47 11.13
C LEU A 579 13.32 13.09 9.75
N LYS A 580 14.55 13.55 9.45
CA LYS A 580 14.90 14.10 8.13
C LYS A 580 14.60 13.11 7.00
N ALA A 581 14.88 11.83 7.20
CA ALA A 581 14.57 10.78 6.23
C ALA A 581 13.05 10.53 6.11
N LYS A 582 12.30 10.58 7.21
CA LYS A 582 10.84 10.38 7.23
C LYS A 582 10.11 11.49 6.48
N LEU A 583 10.48 12.76 6.69
CA LEU A 583 9.90 13.88 5.93
C LEU A 583 10.05 13.71 4.41
N ARG A 584 11.22 13.27 3.95
CA ARG A 584 11.45 12.97 2.52
C ARG A 584 10.60 11.80 2.04
N ARG A 585 10.52 10.72 2.83
CA ARG A 585 9.70 9.55 2.51
C ARG A 585 8.19 9.83 2.50
N TYR A 586 7.71 10.79 3.28
CA TYR A 586 6.29 11.19 3.25
C TYR A 586 5.92 11.89 1.95
N LEU A 587 6.85 12.64 1.35
CA LEU A 587 6.63 13.38 0.10
C LEU A 587 6.84 12.49 -1.15
N GLN A 588 7.75 11.51 -1.08
CA GLN A 588 8.16 10.69 -2.22
C GLN A 588 7.00 10.04 -3.01
N PRO A 589 5.95 9.45 -2.38
CA PRO A 589 4.84 8.82 -3.10
C PRO A 589 4.03 9.80 -3.96
N LYS A 590 4.00 11.08 -3.58
CA LYS A 590 3.27 12.12 -4.31
C LYS A 590 4.11 12.82 -5.37
N CYS A 591 5.40 12.49 -5.53
CA CYS A 591 6.29 13.11 -6.52
C CYS A 591 6.20 12.47 -7.92
N HIS A 592 5.07 11.89 -8.32
CA HIS A 592 4.93 11.24 -9.64
C HIS A 592 4.58 12.26 -10.74
N PRO A 593 5.12 12.17 -11.97
CA PRO A 593 4.86 13.13 -13.06
C PRO A 593 3.39 13.34 -13.40
N LEU A 594 2.55 12.30 -13.25
CA LEU A 594 1.09 12.36 -13.36
C LEU A 594 0.44 13.58 -12.67
N PHE A 595 1.00 14.06 -11.54
CA PHE A 595 0.46 15.20 -10.79
C PHE A 595 1.05 16.57 -11.17
N TYR A 596 2.15 16.60 -11.93
CA TYR A 596 2.95 17.82 -12.13
C TYR A 596 3.30 18.13 -13.59
N ASP A 597 3.04 17.20 -14.51
CA ASP A 597 3.22 17.46 -15.93
C ASP A 597 2.24 18.55 -16.38
N SER A 598 2.81 19.65 -16.84
CA SER A 598 2.09 20.86 -17.25
C SER A 598 1.40 20.70 -18.61
N ASN A 599 1.65 19.60 -19.33
CA ASN A 599 0.94 19.25 -20.55
C ASN A 599 -0.47 18.68 -20.26
N ILE A 600 -0.70 18.13 -19.07
CA ILE A 600 -1.99 17.50 -18.70
C ILE A 600 -2.70 18.19 -17.54
N ASN A 601 -1.98 18.96 -16.71
CA ASN A 601 -2.52 19.70 -15.57
C ASN A 601 -2.25 21.20 -15.69
N SER A 602 -3.22 22.03 -15.35
CA SER A 602 -3.08 23.49 -15.33
C SER A 602 -2.04 23.97 -14.31
N PRO A 603 -1.46 25.17 -14.51
CA PRO A 603 -0.53 25.77 -13.57
C PRO A 603 -1.04 25.88 -12.12
N GLY A 604 -2.36 26.07 -11.95
CA GLY A 604 -3.03 26.08 -10.64
C GLY A 604 -3.08 24.70 -10.00
N VAL A 605 -3.52 23.66 -10.74
CA VAL A 605 -3.60 22.28 -10.23
C VAL A 605 -2.23 21.70 -9.89
N VAL A 606 -1.20 21.98 -10.69
CA VAL A 606 0.18 21.56 -10.39
C VAL A 606 0.63 22.12 -9.04
N ARG A 607 0.38 23.41 -8.77
CA ARG A 607 0.72 24.05 -7.47
C ARG A 607 -0.16 23.54 -6.34
N LEU A 608 -1.43 23.26 -6.59
CA LEU A 608 -2.36 22.67 -5.61
C LEU A 608 -1.85 21.28 -5.16
N ASN A 609 -1.46 20.41 -6.10
CA ASN A 609 -0.89 19.10 -5.79
C ASN A 609 0.37 19.21 -4.91
N ILE A 610 1.24 20.19 -5.19
CA ILE A 610 2.43 20.49 -4.38
C ILE A 610 2.02 20.92 -2.96
N TYR A 611 1.09 21.86 -2.85
CA TYR A 611 0.63 22.41 -1.57
C TYR A 611 -0.03 21.33 -0.70
N GLN A 612 -0.94 20.55 -1.25
CA GLN A 612 -1.64 19.47 -0.57
C GLN A 612 -0.68 18.38 -0.07
N ALA A 613 0.36 18.04 -0.85
CA ALA A 613 1.40 17.11 -0.41
C ALA A 613 2.19 17.65 0.80
N PHE A 614 2.49 18.95 0.82
CA PHE A 614 3.12 19.59 1.96
C PHE A 614 2.21 19.70 3.18
N LEU A 615 0.91 19.96 3.00
CA LEU A 615 -0.08 19.96 4.09
C LEU A 615 -0.10 18.60 4.80
N LEU A 616 -0.25 17.50 4.05
CA LEU A 616 -0.23 16.16 4.63
C LEU A 616 1.13 15.88 5.32
N CYS A 617 2.23 16.29 4.72
CA CYS A 617 3.56 16.11 5.31
C CYS A 617 3.70 16.88 6.64
N ALA A 618 3.19 18.10 6.72
CA ALA A 618 3.17 18.91 7.94
C ALA A 618 2.31 18.29 9.04
N MET A 619 1.14 17.75 8.70
CA MET A 619 0.30 17.02 9.66
C MET A 619 1.03 15.77 10.19
N LYS A 620 1.64 14.98 9.30
CA LYS A 620 2.45 13.81 9.69
C LYS A 620 3.65 14.20 10.56
N PHE A 621 4.28 15.34 10.31
CA PHE A 621 5.37 15.88 11.13
C PHE A 621 4.91 16.15 12.57
N ILE A 622 3.76 16.78 12.76
CA ILE A 622 3.19 17.03 14.10
C ILE A 622 2.93 15.72 14.84
N CYS A 623 2.28 14.76 14.18
CA CYS A 623 2.04 13.44 14.79
C CYS A 623 3.36 12.74 15.15
N TYR A 624 4.36 12.80 14.26
CA TYR A 624 5.66 12.16 14.47
C TYR A 624 6.40 12.76 15.67
N ILE A 625 6.49 14.08 15.77
CA ILE A 625 7.13 14.75 16.92
C ILE A 625 6.36 14.49 18.21
N SER A 626 5.02 14.49 18.15
CA SER A 626 4.18 14.22 19.33
C SER A 626 4.44 12.83 19.92
N LYS A 627 4.70 11.82 19.07
CA LYS A 627 5.06 10.47 19.51
C LYS A 627 6.50 10.34 20.03
N LEU A 628 7.37 11.32 19.77
CA LEU A 628 8.73 11.40 20.30
C LEU A 628 8.82 12.20 21.61
N SER A 629 7.68 12.55 22.23
CA SER A 629 7.59 13.37 23.45
C SER A 629 8.34 12.84 24.67
N ILE A 630 8.80 11.58 24.64
CA ILE A 630 9.62 10.94 25.67
C ILE A 630 11.12 11.28 25.52
N LEU A 631 11.53 11.84 24.38
CA LEU A 631 12.93 12.24 24.10
C LEU A 631 13.13 13.76 24.27
N PRO A 632 14.37 14.24 24.48
CA PRO A 632 14.67 15.67 24.46
C PRO A 632 14.11 16.33 23.20
N ARG A 633 13.37 17.43 23.40
CA ARG A 633 12.67 18.11 22.31
C ARG A 633 13.68 18.65 21.30
N PHE A 634 13.43 18.43 20.00
CA PHE A 634 14.23 19.03 18.94
C PHE A 634 14.19 20.56 19.02
N SER A 635 15.34 21.20 18.82
CA SER A 635 15.38 22.67 18.74
C SER A 635 14.55 23.17 17.53
N PRO A 636 13.85 24.31 17.64
CA PRO A 636 13.10 24.88 16.52
C PRO A 636 13.95 25.10 15.26
N LYS A 637 15.23 25.49 15.44
CA LYS A 637 16.22 25.63 14.36
C LYS A 637 16.48 24.30 13.65
N PHE A 638 16.60 23.20 14.38
CA PHE A 638 16.74 21.87 13.78
C PHE A 638 15.50 21.47 12.97
N CYS A 639 14.31 21.69 13.53
CA CYS A 639 13.04 21.37 12.87
C CYS A 639 12.87 22.11 11.55
N ILE A 640 13.05 23.43 11.53
CA ILE A 640 12.92 24.21 10.29
C ILE A 640 13.96 23.80 9.24
N ASN A 641 15.20 23.51 9.66
CA ASN A 641 16.24 23.02 8.75
C ASN A 641 15.91 21.63 8.16
N ALA A 642 15.30 20.75 8.95
CA ALA A 642 14.82 19.45 8.49
C ALA A 642 13.68 19.60 7.47
N ILE A 643 12.73 20.51 7.74
CA ILE A 643 11.59 20.82 6.88
C ILE A 643 12.08 21.43 5.56
N ASP A 644 12.91 22.48 5.61
CA ASP A 644 13.56 23.11 4.46
C ASP A 644 14.28 22.07 3.57
N GLY A 645 15.00 21.15 4.21
CA GLY A 645 15.67 20.05 3.52
C GLY A 645 14.71 19.10 2.81
N SER A 646 13.48 18.96 3.29
CA SER A 646 12.41 18.17 2.65
C SER A 646 11.73 18.93 1.51
N LEU A 647 11.52 20.25 1.63
CA LEU A 647 10.97 21.10 0.56
C LEU A 647 11.91 21.09 -0.66
N ARG A 648 13.21 21.33 -0.42
CA ARG A 648 14.26 21.25 -1.45
C ARG A 648 14.40 19.85 -2.05
N TYR A 649 14.12 18.81 -1.28
CA TYR A 649 14.13 17.44 -1.76
C TYR A 649 12.98 17.19 -2.75
N MET A 650 11.75 17.57 -2.41
CA MET A 650 10.59 17.41 -3.29
C MET A 650 10.77 18.17 -4.60
N ASN A 651 11.20 19.43 -4.57
CA ASN A 651 11.47 20.20 -5.79
C ASN A 651 12.46 19.50 -6.74
N ARG A 652 13.56 18.94 -6.20
CA ARG A 652 14.53 18.18 -7.00
C ARG A 652 13.96 16.85 -7.50
N LEU A 653 13.19 16.16 -6.66
CA LEU A 653 12.64 14.86 -6.99
C LEU A 653 11.57 14.95 -8.09
N ILE A 654 10.68 15.94 -8.05
CA ILE A 654 9.67 16.17 -9.08
C ILE A 654 10.36 16.43 -10.42
N LYS A 655 11.24 17.44 -10.50
CA LYS A 655 11.99 17.76 -11.73
C LYS A 655 12.69 16.52 -12.29
N ARG A 656 13.43 15.81 -11.46
CA ARG A 656 14.14 14.59 -11.87
C ARG A 656 13.19 13.53 -12.41
N LYS A 657 12.03 13.32 -11.78
CA LYS A 657 11.07 12.30 -12.21
C LYS A 657 10.34 12.70 -13.49
N VAL A 658 9.93 13.95 -13.62
CA VAL A 658 9.26 14.45 -14.83
C VAL A 658 10.18 14.29 -16.04
N TYR A 659 11.42 14.78 -15.95
CA TYR A 659 12.38 14.69 -17.05
C TYR A 659 13.08 13.32 -17.19
N SER A 660 12.74 12.32 -16.35
CA SER A 660 13.21 10.95 -16.56
C SER A 660 12.29 10.11 -17.43
N PHE A 661 11.08 10.61 -17.72
CA PHE A 661 10.20 9.98 -18.69
C PHE A 661 10.55 10.49 -20.08
N ASP A 662 11.26 9.65 -20.82
CA ASP A 662 11.35 9.74 -22.27
C ASP A 662 10.22 8.86 -22.80
N VAL A 663 9.04 9.45 -22.97
CA VAL A 663 8.01 8.85 -23.82
C VAL A 663 8.48 9.15 -25.24
N ASP A 664 8.42 8.17 -26.15
CA ASP A 664 8.91 8.23 -27.53
C ASP A 664 8.97 9.66 -28.11
N ASN A 665 10.04 10.01 -28.84
CA ASN A 665 10.47 11.36 -29.29
C ASN A 665 9.38 12.43 -29.58
N ALA A 666 8.14 12.04 -29.85
CA ALA A 666 6.95 12.88 -29.96
C ALA A 666 6.48 13.57 -28.66
N PHE A 667 6.73 13.05 -27.44
CA PHE A 667 6.18 13.65 -26.21
C PHE A 667 7.22 13.89 -25.11
N ARG A 668 7.48 15.17 -24.81
CA ARG A 668 8.35 15.59 -23.70
C ARG A 668 7.55 16.21 -22.55
N PRO A 669 7.58 15.60 -21.35
CA PRO A 669 6.92 16.14 -20.16
C PRO A 669 7.40 17.56 -19.82
N LYS A 670 6.48 18.43 -19.39
CA LYS A 670 6.78 19.83 -19.04
C LYS A 670 6.57 20.08 -17.55
N TYR A 671 7.41 20.91 -16.93
CA TYR A 671 7.27 21.28 -15.51
C TYR A 671 7.54 22.77 -15.30
N ASP A 672 6.46 23.57 -15.32
CA ASP A 672 6.51 25.03 -15.30
C ASP A 672 6.30 25.63 -13.90
N VAL A 673 7.06 25.12 -12.92
CA VAL A 673 7.02 25.66 -11.55
C VAL A 673 8.39 26.12 -11.09
N LYS A 674 8.46 27.40 -10.71
CA LYS A 674 9.69 28.01 -10.18
C LYS A 674 10.01 27.42 -8.81
N LYS A 675 11.29 27.24 -8.51
CA LYS A 675 11.75 26.73 -7.21
C LYS A 675 11.22 27.58 -6.05
N LYS A 676 11.14 28.90 -6.23
CA LYS A 676 10.64 29.84 -5.23
C LYS A 676 9.20 29.51 -4.81
N ASP A 677 8.33 29.21 -5.79
CA ASP A 677 6.93 28.83 -5.59
C ASP A 677 6.82 27.55 -4.75
N VAL A 678 7.61 26.51 -5.07
CA VAL A 678 7.59 25.24 -4.33
C VAL A 678 7.99 25.43 -2.87
N ILE A 679 9.04 26.23 -2.63
CA ILE A 679 9.49 26.50 -1.25
C ILE A 679 8.43 27.33 -0.51
N TRP A 680 7.86 28.35 -1.15
CA TRP A 680 6.81 29.17 -0.56
C TRP A 680 5.58 28.34 -0.19
N LEU A 681 5.06 27.49 -1.10
CA LEU A 681 3.93 26.61 -0.84
C LEU A 681 4.21 25.67 0.35
N GLY A 682 5.43 25.15 0.43
CA GLY A 682 5.85 24.32 1.56
C GLY A 682 5.89 25.07 2.89
N LEU A 683 6.51 26.25 2.92
CA LEU A 683 6.56 27.09 4.12
C LEU A 683 5.15 27.53 4.56
N HIS A 684 4.30 27.91 3.61
CA HIS A 684 2.92 28.30 3.84
C HIS A 684 2.10 27.13 4.42
N ALA A 685 2.19 25.94 3.81
CA ALA A 685 1.50 24.74 4.29
C ALA A 685 1.87 24.38 5.73
N TYR A 686 3.18 24.38 6.05
CA TYR A 686 3.64 24.10 7.42
C TYR A 686 3.20 25.17 8.41
N SER A 687 3.28 26.46 8.03
CA SER A 687 2.82 27.56 8.86
C SER A 687 1.32 27.40 9.20
N ARG A 688 0.48 27.17 8.18
CA ARG A 688 -0.97 26.96 8.33
C ARG A 688 -1.30 25.78 9.24
N VAL A 689 -0.66 24.64 9.05
CA VAL A 689 -0.89 23.43 9.87
C VAL A 689 -0.42 23.62 11.31
N LEU A 690 0.74 24.27 11.53
CA LEU A 690 1.27 24.53 12.87
C LEU A 690 0.45 25.59 13.65
N GLN A 691 -0.19 26.55 12.96
CA GLN A 691 -1.07 27.53 13.58
C GLN A 691 -2.23 26.86 14.33
N LYS A 692 -2.80 25.77 13.81
CA LYS A 692 -3.85 24.99 14.50
C LYS A 692 -3.38 24.37 15.83
N LYS A 693 -2.07 24.29 16.07
CA LYS A 693 -1.46 23.77 17.31
C LYS A 693 -0.48 24.79 17.92
N GLN A 694 -0.80 26.09 17.82
CA GLN A 694 0.11 27.20 18.13
C GLN A 694 0.74 27.15 19.53
N SER A 695 0.01 26.69 20.54
CA SER A 695 0.48 26.62 21.93
C SER A 695 1.74 25.76 22.08
N ARG A 696 1.89 24.71 21.26
CA ARG A 696 3.05 23.80 21.27
C ARG A 696 4.19 24.26 20.35
N HIS A 697 3.93 25.19 19.43
CA HIS A 697 4.84 25.48 18.31
C HIS A 697 5.15 26.97 18.10
N LYS A 698 4.86 27.86 19.06
CA LYS A 698 5.10 29.32 18.97
C LYS A 698 6.50 29.70 18.47
N LYS A 699 7.56 29.10 19.02
CA LYS A 699 8.95 29.36 18.58
C LYS A 699 9.21 28.95 17.13
N LEU A 700 8.64 27.82 16.70
CA LEU A 700 8.79 27.34 15.31
C LEU A 700 7.99 28.21 14.34
N LEU A 701 6.78 28.64 14.72
CA LEU A 701 5.95 29.57 13.93
C LEU A 701 6.64 30.92 13.71
N CYS A 702 7.34 31.45 14.72
CA CYS A 702 8.14 32.66 14.56
C CYS A 702 9.20 32.51 13.46
N LEU A 703 9.91 31.37 13.43
CA LEU A 703 10.89 31.07 12.38
C LEU A 703 10.25 30.95 10.99
N PHE A 704 9.06 30.35 10.88
CA PHE A 704 8.32 30.30 9.61
C PHE A 704 7.94 31.69 9.11
N ARG A 705 7.44 32.58 9.99
CA ARG A 705 7.15 33.97 9.63
C ARG A 705 8.39 34.66 9.09
N SER A 706 9.53 34.53 9.77
CA SER A 706 10.81 35.10 9.30
C SER A 706 11.25 34.54 7.95
N ARG A 707 11.00 33.25 7.66
CA ARG A 707 11.31 32.63 6.36
C ARG A 707 10.33 32.98 5.24
N LEU A 708 9.10 33.37 5.58
CA LEU A 708 8.10 33.80 4.60
C LEU A 708 8.23 35.29 4.23
N LYS A 709 8.76 36.15 5.11
CA LYS A 709 8.96 37.59 4.86
C LYS A 709 9.59 37.92 3.49
N PRO A 710 10.66 37.23 3.03
CA PRO A 710 11.32 37.58 1.76
C PRO A 710 10.46 37.34 0.51
N TYR A 711 9.36 36.60 0.62
CA TYR A 711 8.48 36.29 -0.50
C TYR A 711 7.43 37.38 -0.77
N GLY A 712 7.34 38.40 0.08
CA GLY A 712 6.35 39.48 -0.04
C GLY A 712 5.01 39.15 0.60
N ARG A 713 4.05 40.08 0.44
CA ARG A 713 2.69 39.94 0.97
C ARG A 713 1.84 38.99 0.11
N PHE A 714 0.79 38.43 0.70
CA PHE A 714 -0.08 37.45 0.06
C PHE A 714 -0.83 38.04 -1.15
N GLU A 715 -1.22 39.31 -1.06
CA GLU A 715 -1.97 40.02 -2.09
C GLU A 715 -1.19 40.11 -3.41
N ASN A 716 0.15 40.12 -3.33
CA ASN A 716 1.05 40.21 -4.48
C ASN A 716 1.42 38.85 -5.07
N MET A 717 0.85 37.75 -4.56
CA MET A 717 1.10 36.40 -5.08
C MET A 717 0.38 36.19 -6.41
N SER A 718 0.95 35.33 -7.27
CA SER A 718 0.37 35.03 -8.57
C SER A 718 -1.00 34.34 -8.44
N PRO A 719 -1.89 34.45 -9.44
CA PRO A 719 -3.21 33.82 -9.42
C PRO A 719 -3.14 32.31 -9.16
N GLU A 720 -2.12 31.62 -9.70
CA GLU A 720 -1.94 30.18 -9.53
C GLU A 720 -1.54 29.80 -8.10
N LEU A 721 -0.79 30.66 -7.40
CA LEU A 721 -0.45 30.47 -6.00
C LEU A 721 -1.67 30.71 -5.10
N LYS A 722 -2.46 31.75 -5.40
CA LYS A 722 -3.73 32.02 -4.71
C LYS A 722 -4.72 30.87 -4.91
N TYR A 723 -4.84 30.36 -6.13
CA TYR A 723 -5.60 29.16 -6.47
C TYR A 723 -5.18 27.96 -5.61
N ALA A 724 -3.87 27.69 -5.52
CA ALA A 724 -3.36 26.50 -4.83
C ALA A 724 -3.60 26.50 -3.32
N VAL A 725 -3.64 27.68 -2.69
CA VAL A 725 -3.73 27.82 -1.22
C VAL A 725 -5.15 28.11 -0.72
N ASP A 726 -6.13 28.17 -1.63
CA ASP A 726 -7.54 28.26 -1.30
C ASP A 726 -7.97 27.08 -0.41
N ASP A 727 -8.57 27.40 0.74
CA ASP A 727 -9.00 26.41 1.72
C ASP A 727 -10.13 25.51 1.18
N ALA A 728 -10.98 25.99 0.25
CA ALA A 728 -12.05 25.20 -0.35
C ALA A 728 -11.49 23.99 -1.11
N ARG A 729 -10.40 24.21 -1.86
CA ARG A 729 -9.71 23.20 -2.69
C ARG A 729 -8.84 22.22 -1.89
N SER A 730 -8.61 22.50 -0.60
CA SER A 730 -7.92 21.60 0.33
C SER A 730 -8.81 21.14 1.49
N SER A 731 -10.13 21.31 1.37
CA SER A 731 -11.11 21.03 2.42
C SER A 731 -11.03 19.61 3.01
N VAL A 732 -10.81 18.60 2.17
CA VAL A 732 -10.61 17.19 2.60
C VAL A 732 -9.45 17.06 3.59
N LEU A 733 -8.33 17.76 3.35
CA LEU A 733 -7.16 17.71 4.24
C LEU A 733 -7.48 18.34 5.59
N TRP A 734 -8.29 19.40 5.61
CA TRP A 734 -8.67 20.08 6.85
C TRP A 734 -9.57 19.27 7.76
N SER A 735 -10.28 18.28 7.21
CA SER A 735 -11.10 17.31 7.95
C SER A 735 -10.31 16.13 8.51
N ILE A 736 -9.02 15.99 8.19
CA ILE A 736 -8.17 14.92 8.74
C ILE A 736 -7.88 15.16 10.22
N LYS A 737 -8.03 14.12 11.05
CA LYS A 737 -7.68 14.15 12.48
C LYS A 737 -6.18 13.90 12.68
N TYR A 738 -5.45 14.82 13.33
CA TYR A 738 -3.99 14.71 13.56
C TYR A 738 -3.45 15.39 14.84
#